data_AF-A0A8S9YKI3-F1
#
_entry.id   AF-A0A8S9YKI3-F1
#
_cell.length_a   1.000
_cell.length_b   1.000
_cell.length_c   1.000
_cell.angle_alpha   90.00
_cell.angle_beta   90.00
_cell.angle_gamma   90.00
#
_symmetry.space_group_name_H-M   'P 1'
#
loop_
_entity.id
_entity.type
_entity.pdbx_description
1 polymer ?
#
loop_
_entity_poly.entity_id
_entity_poly.type
_entity_poly.pdbx_seq_one_letter_code
_entity_poly.pdbx_strand_id
1 'polypeptide(L)'
;MLEPHQLKFKCLLQSSVHSSAANLHHVTDFQSHLAEALLHCGPYRCGLSRLLSTRSDSRPTSQPLSSVHVDERLTSKLIRNVGVIAHIDAGKTTTTERMLYFARRTHSLGEVDRGDTVTDYLPEERERGISIISAAACLTWKQHTLHLIDTPGHVDFTMEVERSLSVLDGALIILDGTEGVQAQTRTVWHQADRYNLPRLVFVNKMDRDVADLNRSLASLSSQLASSTRYVPIQWPVFDTCLSLPRQKTDHIGKITKPRTNRPRFIGLVDLATMKLKDWSNCASPDDTPNITDVLHSDRWPDLQLLPNSMQLVLEARLRLMCQLAEVDDEFAERFLGLDDAEVLLPAEMVQATLKRATHSGKVIPVLVGSSRQSIGIQPLLDAIVDYLPDPTQRPFPTPVHQLIQWIKSYPSHKPSVQSITGHPTNCVNTDPSVLLVFKICFDPHRGPLSLVRVYSGSVRRDSLLTNWSHYHPNLAAEKVQAVFQLTGEHHELIDSAGPGSIVALTGLESTRSGDLLGSPVSPRSKLASDESDDDRIWSDESVSLFPELTKCEPVVYAAIEPASLSSIRNLEYAVACMQREDPSFVAKLDEETGQWSVGGMGDLHLEVIHSRLQREYKVDARLGPLVIAYKECPIIDHSTRVIGFGRFVGTVDGTKKGFLASVSIQPSDQIKPQIHFQRTWLQSRDSGPPDAVQIGRVQNSVRQACLAALDVGGPLLRSPVAHVSVCVQRLAVGRPDRIPDRPNSLSDLDELPSLTKLPSSQATSAAILALIRSAVTSAVMDAVTRLPNWRLMEPMMVVELRLPANTSGKVDSLSQFLGDLTSRRAEIVAVDTTEEVSSNAGHHTIRASAPLAELVGYSATVRSMSSGRADLHLRLAEYRPVSVEHQTSLLSRFRWSPSAQT
;
A
#
# COMPACT_ATOMS: atom_id res chain seq x y z
N MET A 1 29.57 -6.76 36.58
CA MET A 1 28.72 -7.42 37.59
C MET A 1 27.83 -8.39 36.84
N LEU A 2 28.08 -9.69 37.00
CA LEU A 2 27.40 -10.76 36.27
C LEU A 2 26.30 -11.34 37.17
N GLU A 3 25.07 -11.39 36.67
CA GLU A 3 23.91 -11.92 37.39
C GLU A 3 23.73 -13.46 37.24
N PRO A 4 22.99 -14.10 38.17
CA PRO A 4 23.25 -15.48 38.60
C PRO A 4 22.22 -16.50 38.07
N HIS A 5 22.01 -16.56 36.74
CA HIS A 5 21.13 -17.59 36.13
C HIS A 5 21.85 -18.73 35.40
N GLN A 6 23.18 -18.71 35.32
CA GLN A 6 23.96 -19.78 34.66
C GLN A 6 24.41 -20.94 35.58
N LEU A 7 24.01 -20.94 36.85
CA LEU A 7 24.56 -21.86 37.87
C LEU A 7 23.67 -23.07 38.22
N LYS A 8 22.54 -23.31 37.53
CA LYS A 8 21.64 -24.44 37.86
C LYS A 8 21.66 -25.64 36.90
N PHE A 9 22.40 -25.61 35.80
CA PHE A 9 22.46 -26.77 34.88
C PHE A 9 23.82 -27.48 34.83
N LYS A 10 24.85 -26.95 35.52
CA LYS A 10 26.21 -27.51 35.48
C LYS A 10 26.55 -28.48 36.62
N CYS A 11 25.63 -28.70 37.57
CA CYS A 11 25.87 -29.54 38.76
C CYS A 11 25.32 -30.98 38.69
N LEU A 12 24.69 -31.40 37.59
CA LEU A 12 24.10 -32.75 37.47
C LEU A 12 24.90 -33.74 36.61
N LEU A 13 25.99 -33.32 35.95
CA LEU A 13 26.78 -34.17 35.05
C LEU A 13 28.13 -34.66 35.63
N GLN A 14 28.32 -34.57 36.95
CA GLN A 14 29.50 -35.12 37.62
C GLN A 14 29.12 -36.01 38.81
N SER A 15 28.32 -37.05 38.60
CA SER A 15 28.20 -38.15 39.57
C SER A 15 27.56 -39.41 38.97
N SER A 16 28.28 -40.17 38.14
CA SER A 16 28.10 -41.64 38.04
C SER A 16 29.02 -42.26 36.96
N VAL A 17 30.32 -42.29 37.23
CA VAL A 17 31.17 -43.36 36.68
C VAL A 17 31.23 -44.43 37.75
N HIS A 18 30.61 -45.60 37.53
CA HIS A 18 31.05 -46.97 37.89
C HIS A 18 29.88 -47.98 37.89
N SER A 19 30.13 -49.14 37.26
CA SER A 19 29.30 -50.36 37.11
C SER A 19 28.18 -50.26 36.05
N SER A 20 27.94 -51.22 35.17
CA SER A 20 28.37 -52.63 35.09
C SER A 20 28.46 -53.08 33.64
N ALA A 21 29.53 -53.80 33.30
CA ALA A 21 29.55 -54.71 32.16
C ALA A 21 28.83 -56.01 32.56
N ALA A 22 27.84 -56.44 31.76
CA ALA A 22 27.55 -57.85 31.41
C ALA A 22 26.12 -58.01 30.85
N ASN A 23 26.03 -58.76 29.75
CA ASN A 23 24.86 -59.47 29.21
C ASN A 23 23.82 -58.59 28.47
N LEU A 24 23.34 -58.90 27.26
CA LEU A 24 23.13 -60.20 26.62
C LEU A 24 23.04 -60.04 25.08
N HIS A 25 23.48 -61.08 24.37
CA HIS A 25 23.30 -61.32 22.93
C HIS A 25 21.84 -61.49 22.49
N HIS A 26 21.61 -61.38 21.17
CA HIS A 26 20.36 -61.51 20.38
C HIS A 26 19.59 -60.18 20.26
N VAL A 27 19.33 -59.61 19.09
CA VAL A 27 18.75 -60.22 17.88
C VAL A 27 19.28 -59.52 16.62
N THR A 28 19.86 -60.31 15.71
CA THR A 28 20.06 -59.99 14.29
C THR A 28 18.80 -60.32 13.50
N ASP A 29 18.66 -59.68 12.34
CA ASP A 29 17.70 -59.94 11.25
C ASP A 29 16.33 -59.28 11.34
N PHE A 30 16.18 -58.16 10.62
CA PHE A 30 15.09 -57.96 9.65
C PHE A 30 15.43 -56.74 8.74
N GLN A 31 16.48 -56.89 7.91
CA GLN A 31 16.70 -56.06 6.72
C GLN A 31 16.56 -56.96 5.48
N SER A 32 15.36 -57.02 4.89
CA SER A 32 15.15 -57.42 3.49
C SER A 32 13.66 -57.32 3.14
N HIS A 33 13.21 -56.15 2.68
CA HIS A 33 12.12 -55.96 1.71
C HIS A 33 11.83 -54.47 1.52
N LEU A 34 12.53 -53.84 0.56
CA LEU A 34 12.09 -52.67 -0.24
C LEU A 34 13.26 -52.14 -1.09
N ALA A 35 13.92 -53.03 -1.82
CA ALA A 35 14.96 -52.67 -2.78
C ALA A 35 14.77 -53.50 -4.05
N GLU A 36 13.68 -53.24 -4.78
CA GLU A 36 13.49 -53.69 -6.17
C GLU A 36 12.29 -52.95 -6.82
N ALA A 37 12.45 -51.65 -7.10
CA ALA A 37 11.50 -50.92 -7.97
C ALA A 37 12.05 -49.59 -8.55
N LEU A 38 13.36 -49.32 -8.53
CA LEU A 38 13.89 -48.04 -9.03
C LEU A 38 15.26 -48.17 -9.71
N LEU A 39 15.33 -48.94 -10.79
CA LEU A 39 16.49 -48.95 -11.69
C LEU A 39 16.03 -49.18 -13.14
N HIS A 40 15.38 -48.18 -13.74
CA HIS A 40 15.45 -47.92 -15.19
C HIS A 40 14.78 -46.58 -15.49
N CYS A 41 15.59 -45.53 -15.68
CA CYS A 41 15.37 -44.47 -16.66
C CYS A 41 16.56 -43.49 -16.59
N GLY A 42 17.63 -43.84 -17.32
CA GLY A 42 18.63 -42.88 -17.79
C GLY A 42 18.16 -42.18 -19.08
N PRO A 43 18.92 -41.19 -19.57
CA PRO A 43 18.38 -39.94 -20.10
C PRO A 43 18.21 -39.95 -21.63
N TYR A 44 17.18 -39.27 -22.15
CA TYR A 44 17.13 -38.97 -23.59
C TYR A 44 16.89 -37.48 -23.87
N ARG A 45 17.85 -36.98 -24.65
CA ARG A 45 17.97 -35.68 -25.29
C ARG A 45 16.83 -35.43 -26.27
N CYS A 46 16.37 -34.19 -26.33
CA CYS A 46 15.71 -33.61 -27.50
C CYS A 46 16.68 -33.53 -28.69
N GLY A 47 16.22 -33.92 -29.89
CA GLY A 47 16.96 -33.77 -31.14
C GLY A 47 16.16 -34.17 -32.37
N LEU A 48 15.60 -33.15 -33.05
CA LEU A 48 15.41 -32.98 -34.49
C LEU A 48 14.78 -34.08 -35.40
N SER A 49 13.63 -33.68 -35.98
CA SER A 49 13.28 -33.61 -37.42
C SER A 49 13.25 -34.84 -38.36
N ARG A 50 12.09 -34.95 -39.03
CA ARG A 50 11.83 -35.38 -40.44
C ARG A 50 12.36 -36.75 -40.92
N LEU A 51 11.45 -37.60 -41.41
CA LEU A 51 11.43 -38.15 -42.79
C LEU A 51 10.20 -39.07 -43.06
N LEU A 52 9.52 -38.79 -44.19
CA LEU A 52 8.80 -39.68 -45.15
C LEU A 52 7.62 -40.54 -44.64
N SER A 53 6.35 -40.22 -44.96
CA SER A 53 5.62 -40.43 -46.23
C SER A 53 5.39 -41.90 -46.64
N THR A 54 4.17 -42.41 -46.44
CA THR A 54 3.38 -43.18 -47.44
C THR A 54 1.91 -43.19 -47.04
N ARG A 55 1.04 -43.15 -48.06
CA ARG A 55 -0.43 -43.05 -48.01
C ARG A 55 -1.09 -44.32 -47.47
N SER A 56 -2.16 -44.16 -46.69
CA SER A 56 -3.47 -44.77 -46.99
C SER A 56 -4.58 -44.15 -46.13
N ASP A 57 -5.64 -43.71 -46.83
CA ASP A 57 -6.88 -43.18 -46.26
C ASP A 57 -7.60 -44.25 -45.41
N SER A 58 -7.76 -43.96 -44.12
CA SER A 58 -8.94 -44.37 -43.36
C SER A 58 -9.06 -43.43 -42.17
N ARG A 59 -10.17 -42.69 -42.09
CA ARG A 59 -10.48 -41.81 -40.95
C ARG A 59 -10.87 -42.67 -39.75
N PRO A 60 -10.16 -42.63 -38.60
CA PRO A 60 -10.77 -42.98 -37.33
C PRO A 60 -11.26 -41.68 -36.67
N THR A 61 -12.54 -41.67 -36.31
CA THR A 61 -13.13 -40.73 -35.35
C THR A 61 -12.27 -40.68 -34.09
N SER A 62 -11.48 -39.62 -33.92
CA SER A 62 -10.74 -39.34 -32.69
C SER A 62 -11.72 -38.79 -31.65
N GLN A 63 -12.10 -39.62 -30.69
CA GLN A 63 -12.50 -39.13 -29.37
C GLN A 63 -11.36 -38.26 -28.84
N PRO A 64 -11.63 -37.07 -28.29
CA PRO A 64 -10.58 -36.29 -27.64
C PRO A 64 -10.09 -37.11 -26.44
N LEU A 65 -8.78 -37.36 -26.41
CA LEU A 65 -8.08 -37.83 -25.22
C LEU A 65 -8.50 -36.93 -24.07
N SER A 66 -9.20 -37.51 -23.09
CA SER A 66 -9.63 -36.85 -21.87
C SER A 66 -8.44 -36.12 -21.25
N SER A 67 -8.55 -34.80 -21.13
CA SER A 67 -7.63 -34.00 -20.33
C SER A 67 -7.49 -34.66 -18.97
N VAL A 68 -6.25 -35.00 -18.60
CA VAL A 68 -5.94 -35.42 -17.23
C VAL A 68 -6.42 -34.29 -16.33
N HIS A 69 -7.54 -34.50 -15.64
CA HIS A 69 -8.01 -33.60 -14.60
C HIS A 69 -6.98 -33.65 -13.48
N VAL A 70 -6.02 -32.74 -13.51
CA VAL A 70 -5.13 -32.49 -12.38
C VAL A 70 -5.99 -31.90 -11.28
N ASP A 71 -6.08 -32.59 -10.13
CA ASP A 71 -6.81 -32.11 -8.96
C ASP A 71 -6.27 -30.74 -8.53
N GLU A 72 -7.06 -29.66 -8.70
CA GLU A 72 -6.68 -28.29 -8.33
C GLU A 72 -6.36 -28.13 -6.83
N ARG A 73 -6.82 -29.06 -5.99
CA ARG A 73 -6.47 -29.12 -4.57
C ARG A 73 -5.03 -29.56 -4.34
N LEU A 74 -4.52 -30.48 -5.14
CA LEU A 74 -3.12 -30.91 -5.10
C LEU A 74 -2.19 -29.81 -5.61
N THR A 75 -2.63 -29.00 -6.58
CA THR A 75 -1.84 -27.86 -7.07
C THR A 75 -1.74 -26.74 -6.03
N SER A 76 -2.81 -26.45 -5.28
CA SER A 76 -2.79 -25.39 -4.24
C SER A 76 -1.76 -25.64 -3.12
N LYS A 77 -1.55 -26.90 -2.72
CA LYS A 77 -0.54 -27.28 -1.70
C LYS A 77 0.90 -27.04 -2.15
N LEU A 78 1.12 -27.00 -3.46
CA LEU A 78 2.43 -26.77 -4.06
C LEU A 78 2.70 -25.28 -4.30
N ILE A 79 1.79 -24.39 -3.94
CA ILE A 79 1.97 -22.94 -4.08
C ILE A 79 2.56 -22.36 -2.79
N ARG A 80 3.45 -21.36 -2.90
CA ARG A 80 3.78 -20.44 -1.81
C ARG A 80 3.69 -19.00 -2.30
N ASN A 81 2.99 -18.16 -1.55
CA ASN A 81 2.91 -16.72 -1.78
C ASN A 81 3.78 -16.01 -0.75
N VAL A 82 4.92 -15.46 -1.18
CA VAL A 82 5.95 -14.91 -0.28
C VAL A 82 6.28 -13.46 -0.65
N GLY A 83 6.20 -12.58 0.34
CA GLY A 83 6.70 -11.21 0.21
C GLY A 83 8.15 -11.10 0.64
N VAL A 84 8.99 -10.43 -0.14
CA VAL A 84 10.36 -10.10 0.24
C VAL A 84 10.38 -8.68 0.81
N ILE A 85 10.85 -8.55 2.04
CA ILE A 85 10.84 -7.31 2.83
C ILE A 85 12.24 -7.05 3.34
N ALA A 86 12.73 -5.82 3.21
CA ALA A 86 14.00 -5.44 3.80
C ALA A 86 14.11 -3.93 4.05
N HIS A 87 15.10 -3.53 4.85
CA HIS A 87 15.55 -2.15 4.87
C HIS A 87 16.22 -1.76 3.53
N ILE A 88 16.34 -0.45 3.29
CA ILE A 88 17.09 0.12 2.17
C ILE A 88 18.51 -0.44 2.20
N ASP A 89 19.04 -0.80 1.04
CA ASP A 89 20.36 -1.40 0.86
C ASP A 89 20.60 -2.74 1.55
N ALA A 90 19.63 -3.40 2.19
CA ALA A 90 19.84 -4.72 2.80
C ALA A 90 20.08 -5.85 1.76
N GLY A 91 19.97 -5.55 0.46
CA GLY A 91 20.19 -6.49 -0.65
C GLY A 91 18.94 -7.28 -1.02
N LYS A 92 17.76 -6.67 -0.88
CA LYS A 92 16.45 -7.25 -1.20
C LYS A 92 16.35 -7.66 -2.66
N THR A 93 16.44 -6.69 -3.57
CA THR A 93 16.42 -6.86 -5.02
C THR A 93 17.51 -7.83 -5.47
N THR A 94 18.73 -7.69 -4.94
CA THR A 94 19.82 -8.62 -5.25
C THR A 94 19.49 -10.06 -4.86
N THR A 95 18.80 -10.28 -3.74
CA THR A 95 18.37 -11.62 -3.32
C THR A 95 17.30 -12.17 -4.26
N THR A 96 16.31 -11.35 -4.63
CA THR A 96 15.26 -11.71 -5.59
C THR A 96 15.83 -12.10 -6.95
N GLU A 97 16.80 -11.33 -7.47
CA GLU A 97 17.50 -11.64 -8.73
C GLU A 97 18.22 -12.99 -8.70
N ARG A 98 18.91 -13.31 -7.59
CA ARG A 98 19.56 -14.61 -7.44
C ARG A 98 18.54 -15.74 -7.40
N MET A 99 17.40 -15.54 -6.75
CA MET A 99 16.32 -16.52 -6.73
C MET A 99 15.77 -16.79 -8.14
N LEU A 100 15.59 -15.75 -8.96
CA LEU A 100 15.15 -15.87 -10.35
C LEU A 100 16.18 -16.61 -11.22
N TYR A 101 17.46 -16.30 -11.03
CA TYR A 101 18.55 -16.97 -11.73
C TYR A 101 18.61 -18.47 -11.41
N PHE A 102 18.59 -18.83 -10.12
CA PHE A 102 18.64 -20.25 -9.71
C PHE A 102 17.39 -21.02 -10.12
N ALA A 103 16.23 -20.36 -10.20
CA ALA A 103 15.02 -20.94 -10.77
C ALA A 103 15.02 -21.01 -12.30
N ARG A 104 16.12 -20.61 -12.96
CA ARG A 104 16.32 -20.58 -14.42
C ARG A 104 15.31 -19.71 -15.16
N ARG A 105 14.82 -18.65 -14.52
CA ARG A 105 13.95 -17.64 -15.14
C ARG A 105 14.75 -16.55 -15.84
N THR A 106 15.95 -16.24 -15.34
CA THR A 106 16.89 -15.28 -15.95
C THR A 106 18.17 -16.00 -16.36
N HIS A 107 18.73 -15.61 -17.51
CA HIS A 107 19.97 -16.20 -18.05
C HIS A 107 21.25 -15.48 -17.60
N SER A 108 21.11 -14.26 -17.08
CA SER A 108 22.20 -13.41 -16.60
C SER A 108 21.92 -12.90 -15.19
N LEU A 109 22.99 -12.68 -14.45
CA LEU A 109 22.94 -12.11 -13.11
C LEU A 109 22.93 -10.59 -13.18
N GLY A 110 21.79 -9.97 -12.88
CA GLY A 110 21.68 -8.52 -12.73
C GLY A 110 22.36 -8.01 -11.46
N GLU A 111 22.92 -6.80 -11.52
CA GLU A 111 23.43 -6.05 -10.36
C GLU A 111 22.70 -4.70 -10.26
N VAL A 112 22.27 -4.35 -9.04
CA VAL A 112 21.55 -3.08 -8.78
C VAL A 112 22.43 -1.88 -9.14
N ASP A 113 23.71 -1.91 -8.77
CA ASP A 113 24.67 -0.84 -9.05
C ASP A 113 24.87 -0.57 -10.56
N ARG A 114 24.55 -1.56 -11.41
CA ARG A 114 24.62 -1.44 -12.87
C ARG A 114 23.28 -1.09 -13.51
N GLY A 115 22.17 -1.18 -12.76
CA GLY A 115 20.82 -0.96 -13.27
C GLY A 115 20.30 -2.07 -14.20
N ASP A 116 20.91 -3.26 -14.15
CA ASP A 116 20.58 -4.41 -15.03
C ASP A 116 19.61 -5.41 -14.36
N THR A 117 18.92 -5.00 -13.29
CA THR A 117 17.97 -5.84 -12.55
C THR A 117 16.64 -5.97 -13.28
N VAL A 118 16.07 -7.18 -13.27
CA VAL A 118 14.78 -7.55 -13.89
C VAL A 118 13.60 -7.07 -13.05
N THR A 119 13.83 -6.91 -11.75
CA THR A 119 12.81 -6.53 -10.76
C THR A 119 12.61 -5.02 -10.61
N ASP A 120 13.60 -4.19 -10.99
CA ASP A 120 13.48 -2.73 -11.01
C ASP A 120 13.00 -2.29 -12.41
N TYR A 121 11.68 -2.15 -12.55
CA TYR A 121 11.01 -1.82 -13.81
C TYR A 121 11.19 -0.34 -14.19
N LEU A 122 11.23 0.54 -13.20
CA LEU A 122 11.27 1.98 -13.43
C LEU A 122 12.70 2.49 -13.62
N PRO A 123 12.93 3.44 -14.55
CA PRO A 123 14.22 4.11 -14.66
C PRO A 123 14.66 4.80 -13.36
N GLU A 124 13.72 5.34 -12.58
CA GLU A 124 13.97 5.98 -11.29
C GLU A 124 14.51 5.00 -10.25
N GLU A 125 14.04 3.74 -10.28
CA GLU A 125 14.51 2.68 -9.38
C GLU A 125 15.98 2.39 -9.67
N ARG A 126 16.34 2.31 -10.96
CA ARG A 126 17.72 2.07 -11.42
C ARG A 126 18.65 3.26 -11.14
N GLU A 127 18.18 4.48 -11.35
CA GLU A 127 18.94 5.71 -11.10
C GLU A 127 19.22 5.93 -9.60
N ARG A 128 18.26 5.57 -8.73
CA ARG A 128 18.36 5.79 -7.28
C ARG A 128 18.82 4.56 -6.49
N GLY A 129 18.80 3.37 -7.09
CA GLY A 129 19.12 2.10 -6.43
C GLY A 129 18.10 1.68 -5.37
N ILE A 130 16.85 2.15 -5.45
CA ILE A 130 15.77 1.84 -4.50
C ILE A 130 14.57 1.24 -5.22
N SER A 131 13.88 0.28 -4.59
CA SER A 131 12.60 -0.24 -5.10
C SER A 131 11.47 0.71 -4.71
N ILE A 132 10.67 1.12 -5.70
CA ILE A 132 9.54 2.05 -5.57
C ILE A 132 8.23 1.27 -5.74
N ILE A 133 8.14 0.44 -6.77
CA ILE A 133 6.97 -0.33 -7.16
C ILE A 133 7.18 -1.80 -6.77
N SER A 134 6.16 -2.46 -6.20
CA SER A 134 6.31 -3.89 -5.86
C SER A 134 6.43 -4.77 -7.11
N ALA A 135 7.51 -5.51 -7.28
CA ALA A 135 7.66 -6.43 -8.41
C ALA A 135 7.03 -7.79 -8.09
N ALA A 136 6.26 -8.36 -9.01
CA ALA A 136 5.67 -9.69 -8.83
C ALA A 136 6.33 -10.68 -9.81
N ALA A 137 6.88 -11.77 -9.27
CA ALA A 137 7.56 -12.77 -10.07
C ALA A 137 7.15 -14.18 -9.66
N CYS A 138 6.84 -15.01 -10.65
CA CYS A 138 6.53 -16.42 -10.46
C CYS A 138 7.71 -17.29 -10.88
N LEU A 139 8.14 -18.17 -9.97
CA LEU A 139 9.21 -19.12 -10.24
C LEU A 139 8.85 -20.53 -9.77
N THR A 140 9.59 -21.52 -10.22
CA THR A 140 9.34 -22.92 -9.89
C THR A 140 10.57 -23.52 -9.21
N TRP A 141 10.39 -24.09 -8.02
CA TRP A 141 11.46 -24.70 -7.23
C TRP A 141 10.98 -26.01 -6.61
N LYS A 142 11.72 -27.12 -6.80
CA LYS A 142 11.33 -28.47 -6.29
C LYS A 142 9.85 -28.81 -6.53
N GLN A 143 9.36 -28.62 -7.75
CA GLN A 143 7.95 -28.85 -8.15
C GLN A 143 6.91 -27.95 -7.45
N HIS A 144 7.35 -26.95 -6.68
CA HIS A 144 6.49 -25.93 -6.08
C HIS A 144 6.50 -24.66 -6.92
N THR A 145 5.35 -23.99 -6.97
CA THR A 145 5.20 -22.68 -7.60
C THR A 145 5.33 -21.60 -6.52
N LEU A 146 6.35 -20.76 -6.66
CA LEU A 146 6.62 -19.66 -5.74
C LEU A 146 6.20 -18.35 -6.41
N HIS A 147 5.22 -17.68 -5.83
CA HIS A 147 4.86 -16.31 -6.17
C HIS A 147 5.59 -15.37 -5.21
N LEU A 148 6.59 -14.67 -5.74
CA LEU A 148 7.37 -13.67 -5.01
C LEU A 148 6.79 -12.28 -5.28
N ILE A 149 6.60 -11.51 -4.21
CA ILE A 149 6.32 -10.07 -4.30
C ILE A 149 7.49 -9.35 -3.64
N ASP A 150 8.28 -8.66 -4.45
CA ASP A 150 9.38 -7.83 -3.96
C ASP A 150 8.84 -6.46 -3.55
N THR A 151 8.90 -6.12 -2.26
CA THR A 151 8.23 -4.91 -1.72
C THR A 151 9.18 -3.73 -1.57
N PRO A 152 8.72 -2.48 -1.72
CA PRO A 152 9.56 -1.32 -1.49
C PRO A 152 10.02 -1.24 -0.02
N GLY A 153 11.28 -0.86 0.19
CA GLY A 153 11.88 -0.73 1.53
C GLY A 153 11.78 0.68 2.11
N HIS A 154 11.22 1.63 1.36
CA HIS A 154 11.15 3.04 1.70
C HIS A 154 9.79 3.41 2.33
N VAL A 155 9.82 4.31 3.32
CA VAL A 155 8.63 4.70 4.12
C VAL A 155 7.55 5.41 3.31
N ASP A 156 7.93 6.12 2.24
CA ASP A 156 7.00 6.84 1.36
C ASP A 156 6.10 5.91 0.52
N PHE A 157 6.44 4.62 0.42
CA PHE A 157 5.68 3.62 -0.33
C PHE A 157 5.08 2.55 0.60
N THR A 158 4.84 2.88 1.88
CA THR A 158 4.27 1.93 2.85
C THR A 158 2.90 1.41 2.44
N MET A 159 2.09 2.18 1.69
CA MET A 159 0.83 1.69 1.14
C MET A 159 1.02 0.57 0.12
N GLU A 160 2.07 0.63 -0.69
CA GLU A 160 2.43 -0.45 -1.61
C GLU A 160 2.81 -1.72 -0.83
N VAL A 161 3.53 -1.56 0.29
CA VAL A 161 3.88 -2.64 1.20
C VAL A 161 2.62 -3.25 1.85
N GLU A 162 1.73 -2.44 2.41
CA GLU A 162 0.50 -2.95 3.06
C GLU A 162 -0.40 -3.71 2.09
N ARG A 163 -0.59 -3.19 0.87
CA ARG A 163 -1.34 -3.88 -0.19
C ARG A 163 -0.70 -5.22 -0.53
N SER A 164 0.61 -5.24 -0.68
CA SER A 164 1.38 -6.46 -0.97
C SER A 164 1.23 -7.49 0.16
N LEU A 165 1.38 -7.08 1.43
CA LEU A 165 1.29 -7.98 2.59
C LEU A 165 -0.11 -8.59 2.77
N SER A 166 -1.16 -7.86 2.39
CA SER A 166 -2.55 -8.34 2.49
C SER A 166 -2.86 -9.57 1.62
N VAL A 167 -2.09 -9.81 0.57
CA VAL A 167 -2.25 -10.93 -0.36
C VAL A 167 -1.21 -12.02 -0.18
N LEU A 168 -0.37 -11.98 0.83
CA LEU A 168 0.71 -12.95 1.01
C LEU A 168 0.37 -13.98 2.09
N ASP A 169 0.99 -15.16 1.99
CA ASP A 169 0.84 -16.24 2.97
C ASP A 169 2.02 -16.33 3.94
N GLY A 170 3.19 -15.86 3.50
CA GLY A 170 4.37 -15.72 4.34
C GLY A 170 5.23 -14.54 3.91
N ALA A 171 6.19 -14.20 4.76
CA ALA A 171 7.14 -13.11 4.51
C ALA A 171 8.58 -13.55 4.72
N LEU A 172 9.46 -13.11 3.83
CA LEU A 172 10.91 -13.22 3.94
C LEU A 172 11.48 -11.85 4.31
N ILE A 173 12.09 -11.76 5.49
CA ILE A 173 12.68 -10.54 6.02
C ILE A 173 14.19 -10.60 5.87
N ILE A 174 14.74 -9.70 5.08
CA ILE A 174 16.18 -9.60 4.82
C ILE A 174 16.78 -8.56 5.75
N LEU A 175 17.83 -8.96 6.47
CA LEU A 175 18.61 -8.12 7.37
C LEU A 175 20.04 -7.99 6.88
N ASP A 176 20.65 -6.83 7.12
CA ASP A 176 22.09 -6.67 6.93
C ASP A 176 22.84 -7.25 8.14
N GLY A 177 23.70 -8.24 7.92
CA GLY A 177 24.47 -8.89 8.99
C GLY A 177 25.48 -7.97 9.70
N THR A 178 25.77 -6.78 9.14
CA THR A 178 26.65 -5.78 9.76
C THR A 178 25.92 -4.82 10.70
N GLU A 179 24.72 -4.38 10.30
CA GLU A 179 23.93 -3.37 11.01
C GLU A 179 22.86 -3.98 11.93
N GLY A 180 22.35 -5.17 11.60
CA GLY A 180 21.26 -5.81 12.32
C GLY A 180 19.90 -5.18 12.02
N VAL A 181 19.08 -5.00 13.06
CA VAL A 181 17.73 -4.42 12.92
C VAL A 181 17.83 -2.90 12.84
N GLN A 182 17.22 -2.34 11.80
CA GLN A 182 17.16 -0.89 11.54
C GLN A 182 15.74 -0.36 11.76
N ALA A 183 15.57 0.96 11.78
CA ALA A 183 14.29 1.60 12.11
C ALA A 183 13.15 1.15 11.17
N GLN A 184 13.39 1.11 9.87
CA GLN A 184 12.40 0.75 8.85
C GLN A 184 12.08 -0.75 8.89
N THR A 185 13.05 -1.60 9.26
CA THR A 185 12.80 -3.02 9.51
C THR A 185 11.68 -3.19 10.52
N ARG A 186 11.64 -2.37 11.58
CA ARG A 186 10.58 -2.41 12.59
C ARG A 186 9.22 -2.00 12.03
N THR A 187 9.17 -0.96 11.20
CA THR A 187 7.93 -0.51 10.57
C THR A 187 7.31 -1.63 9.75
N VAL A 188 8.10 -2.27 8.88
CA VAL A 188 7.57 -3.37 8.05
C VAL A 188 7.33 -4.64 8.87
N TRP A 189 8.10 -4.85 9.95
CA TRP A 189 7.82 -5.91 10.91
C TRP A 189 6.42 -5.77 11.53
N HIS A 190 6.07 -4.58 12.00
CA HIS A 190 4.75 -4.30 12.56
C HIS A 190 3.62 -4.40 11.52
N GLN A 191 3.90 -4.07 10.26
CA GLN A 191 2.95 -4.33 9.17
C GLN A 191 2.73 -5.83 8.97
N ALA A 192 3.79 -6.64 9.01
CA ALA A 192 3.67 -8.10 8.95
C ALA A 192 2.97 -8.70 10.18
N ASP A 193 3.15 -8.11 11.38
CA ASP A 193 2.42 -8.46 12.60
C ASP A 193 0.91 -8.23 12.43
N ARG A 194 0.49 -7.11 11.84
CA ARG A 194 -0.94 -6.80 11.61
C ARG A 194 -1.66 -7.86 10.77
N TYR A 195 -0.97 -8.48 9.82
CA TYR A 195 -1.51 -9.57 8.99
C TYR A 195 -1.19 -10.97 9.56
N ASN A 196 -0.57 -11.04 10.74
CA ASN A 196 -0.15 -12.27 11.40
C ASN A 196 0.60 -13.21 10.44
N LEU A 197 1.53 -12.68 9.62
CA LEU A 197 2.24 -13.46 8.61
C LEU A 197 3.35 -14.32 9.25
N PRO A 198 3.44 -15.63 8.96
CA PRO A 198 4.60 -16.44 9.25
C PRO A 198 5.82 -15.90 8.52
N ARG A 199 6.95 -15.87 9.22
CA ARG A 199 8.15 -15.14 8.80
C ARG A 199 9.38 -16.01 8.78
N LEU A 200 10.22 -15.81 7.77
CA LEU A 200 11.61 -16.25 7.75
C LEU A 200 12.51 -15.02 7.79
N VAL A 201 13.62 -15.10 8.51
CA VAL A 201 14.65 -14.05 8.50
C VAL A 201 15.87 -14.55 7.76
N PHE A 202 16.38 -13.76 6.82
CA PHE A 202 17.61 -14.02 6.11
C PHE A 202 18.63 -12.92 6.41
N VAL A 203 19.67 -13.28 7.15
CA VAL A 203 20.80 -12.39 7.45
C VAL A 203 21.76 -12.41 6.26
N ASN A 204 21.70 -11.35 5.48
CA ASN A 204 22.45 -11.15 4.26
C ASN A 204 23.77 -10.40 4.52
N LYS A 205 24.62 -10.32 3.49
CA LYS A 205 25.92 -9.64 3.50
C LYS A 205 26.92 -10.22 4.51
N MET A 206 26.85 -11.53 4.75
CA MET A 206 27.83 -12.24 5.58
C MET A 206 29.26 -12.23 5.02
N ASP A 207 29.44 -11.74 3.78
CA ASP A 207 30.74 -11.48 3.17
C ASP A 207 31.44 -10.22 3.70
N ARG A 208 30.75 -9.35 4.43
CA ARG A 208 31.33 -8.13 5.00
C ARG A 208 32.13 -8.41 6.28
N ASP A 209 33.20 -7.66 6.48
CA ASP A 209 34.15 -7.84 7.60
C ASP A 209 33.53 -7.78 9.00
N VAL A 210 32.44 -7.01 9.17
CA VAL A 210 31.78 -6.76 10.47
C VAL A 210 30.52 -7.64 10.64
N ALA A 211 30.27 -8.56 9.71
CA ALA A 211 29.05 -9.36 9.74
C ALA A 211 29.10 -10.41 10.84
N ASP A 212 28.10 -10.38 11.73
CA ASP A 212 27.99 -11.33 12.85
C ASP A 212 26.53 -11.75 13.07
N LEU A 213 26.29 -13.06 13.00
CA LEU A 213 24.99 -13.66 13.25
C LEU A 213 24.54 -13.43 14.69
N ASN A 214 25.42 -13.57 15.69
CA ASN A 214 25.04 -13.44 17.09
C ASN A 214 24.62 -12.01 17.42
N ARG A 215 25.34 -11.03 16.87
CA ARG A 215 24.97 -9.60 16.96
C ARG A 215 23.61 -9.35 16.31
N SER A 216 23.34 -9.92 15.14
CA SER A 216 22.06 -9.80 14.45
C SER A 216 20.91 -10.42 15.27
N LEU A 217 21.12 -11.59 15.88
CA LEU A 217 20.14 -12.24 16.77
C LEU A 217 19.88 -11.41 18.04
N ALA A 218 20.92 -10.84 18.65
CA ALA A 218 20.77 -9.95 19.79
C ALA A 218 20.03 -8.65 19.42
N SER A 219 20.25 -8.14 18.20
CA SER A 219 19.51 -7.00 17.68
C SER A 219 18.04 -7.33 17.44
N LEU A 220 17.73 -8.51 16.92
CA LEU A 220 16.35 -9.00 16.76
C LEU A 220 15.65 -9.07 18.12
N SER A 221 16.24 -9.75 19.10
CA SER A 221 15.61 -9.93 20.41
C SER A 221 15.44 -8.64 21.22
N SER A 222 16.39 -7.70 21.12
CA SER A 222 16.33 -6.43 21.86
C SER A 222 15.40 -5.40 21.22
N GLN A 223 15.38 -5.31 19.89
CA GLN A 223 14.67 -4.24 19.18
C GLN A 223 13.26 -4.63 18.72
N LEU A 224 13.03 -5.92 18.51
CA LEU A 224 11.74 -6.49 18.09
C LEU A 224 11.23 -7.42 19.20
N ALA A 225 11.20 -6.88 20.42
CA ALA A 225 10.77 -7.62 21.60
C ALA A 225 9.34 -8.14 21.38
N SER A 226 9.23 -9.45 21.20
CA SER A 226 7.99 -10.16 20.95
C SER A 226 7.97 -11.45 21.77
N SER A 227 6.80 -12.05 21.92
CA SER A 227 6.65 -13.41 22.46
C SER A 227 7.27 -14.50 21.58
N THR A 228 7.82 -14.12 20.42
CA THR A 228 8.30 -15.01 19.37
C THR A 228 9.80 -15.21 19.48
N ARG A 229 10.26 -16.46 19.42
CA ARG A 229 11.68 -16.83 19.53
C ARG A 229 12.36 -16.76 18.17
N TYR A 230 13.51 -16.10 18.10
CA TYR A 230 14.39 -16.12 16.94
C TYR A 230 15.33 -17.32 17.03
N VAL A 231 15.26 -18.21 16.05
CA VAL A 231 15.96 -19.49 16.12
C VAL A 231 16.87 -19.65 14.90
N PRO A 232 18.20 -19.66 15.05
CA PRO A 232 19.09 -19.93 13.92
C PRO A 232 18.94 -21.36 13.46
N ILE A 233 18.71 -21.55 12.15
CA ILE A 233 18.66 -22.87 11.51
C ILE A 233 19.90 -23.14 10.66
N GLN A 234 20.69 -22.11 10.41
CA GLN A 234 21.95 -22.19 9.69
C GLN A 234 23.04 -21.48 10.48
N TRP A 235 24.23 -22.05 10.46
CA TRP A 235 25.41 -21.48 11.09
C TRP A 235 26.45 -21.08 10.05
N PRO A 236 26.98 -19.83 10.09
CA PRO A 236 27.95 -19.38 9.11
C PRO A 236 29.30 -20.04 9.32
N VAL A 237 29.95 -20.42 8.21
CA VAL A 237 31.29 -21.03 8.21
C VAL A 237 32.26 -20.09 7.49
N PHE A 238 33.35 -19.78 8.17
CA PHE A 238 34.43 -18.97 7.65
C PHE A 238 35.67 -19.84 7.37
N ASP A 239 36.58 -19.39 6.51
CA ASP A 239 37.79 -20.13 6.10
C ASP A 239 38.65 -20.59 7.29
N THR A 240 38.67 -19.81 8.37
CA THR A 240 39.34 -20.14 9.64
C THR A 240 38.75 -21.36 10.35
N CYS A 241 37.53 -21.79 10.01
CA CYS A 241 36.81 -22.87 10.67
C CYS A 241 37.16 -24.27 10.13
N LEU A 242 37.61 -24.36 8.86
CA LEU A 242 37.94 -25.63 8.21
C LEU A 242 39.43 -25.97 8.27
N SER A 243 40.27 -25.01 8.66
CA SER A 243 41.69 -25.25 8.86
C SER A 243 41.90 -26.04 10.15
N LEU A 244 42.26 -27.33 10.02
CA LEU A 244 42.98 -28.03 11.10
C LEU A 244 44.19 -27.18 11.51
N PRO A 245 44.67 -27.24 12.76
CA PRO A 245 45.92 -26.60 13.16
C PRO A 245 47.11 -27.30 12.49
N ARG A 246 47.23 -27.17 11.16
CA ARG A 246 48.38 -27.59 10.37
C ARG A 246 49.14 -26.32 10.03
N GLN A 247 50.27 -26.14 10.71
CA GLN A 247 51.31 -25.21 10.30
C GLN A 247 51.65 -25.52 8.83
N LYS A 248 51.23 -24.68 7.89
CA LYS A 248 51.76 -24.73 6.52
C LYS A 248 53.22 -24.26 6.61
N THR A 249 54.14 -25.22 6.61
CA THR A 249 55.57 -24.98 6.39
C THR A 249 55.86 -25.14 4.91
N ASP A 250 56.39 -24.10 4.27
CA ASP A 250 57.01 -24.24 2.95
C ASP A 250 58.27 -25.13 3.07
N HIS A 251 58.74 -25.70 1.95
CA HIS A 251 59.93 -26.59 1.87
C HIS A 251 61.26 -26.00 2.39
N ILE A 252 61.24 -24.77 2.89
CA ILE A 252 62.41 -24.02 3.41
C ILE A 252 62.20 -23.61 4.89
N GLY A 253 61.17 -24.11 5.57
CA GLY A 253 61.00 -23.89 7.02
C GLY A 253 60.73 -22.43 7.42
N LYS A 254 60.28 -21.58 6.49
CA LYS A 254 59.77 -20.23 6.82
C LYS A 254 58.25 -20.27 6.94
N ILE A 255 57.75 -19.76 8.06
CA ILE A 255 56.32 -19.52 8.31
C ILE A 255 55.88 -18.39 7.37
N THR A 256 55.18 -18.73 6.29
CA THR A 256 54.53 -17.73 5.44
C THR A 256 53.28 -17.21 6.16
N LYS A 257 53.35 -15.97 6.65
CA LYS A 257 52.15 -15.27 7.15
C LYS A 257 51.19 -15.07 5.97
N PRO A 258 49.91 -15.50 6.05
CA PRO A 258 48.93 -15.24 5.01
C PRO A 258 48.74 -13.73 4.84
N ARG A 259 48.67 -13.28 3.59
CA ARG A 259 48.75 -11.85 3.20
C ARG A 259 47.49 -11.02 3.54
N THR A 260 46.47 -11.63 4.14
CA THR A 260 45.28 -10.97 4.71
C THR A 260 44.76 -11.82 5.87
N ASN A 261 44.88 -11.36 7.12
CA ASN A 261 44.53 -12.12 8.33
C ASN A 261 43.01 -12.09 8.63
N ARG A 262 42.14 -12.14 7.62
CA ARG A 262 40.69 -11.94 7.79
C ARG A 262 39.88 -13.19 7.41
N PRO A 263 38.90 -13.61 8.24
CA PRO A 263 38.07 -14.77 7.97
C PRO A 263 37.12 -14.47 6.80
N ARG A 264 37.29 -15.19 5.68
CA ARG A 264 36.38 -15.12 4.53
C ARG A 264 35.18 -16.03 4.77
N PHE A 265 33.97 -15.56 4.48
CA PHE A 265 32.76 -16.39 4.47
C PHE A 265 32.81 -17.39 3.30
N ILE A 266 32.69 -18.69 3.59
CA ILE A 266 32.88 -19.77 2.62
C ILE A 266 31.68 -20.71 2.50
N GLY A 267 30.81 -20.75 3.49
CA GLY A 267 29.67 -21.67 3.48
C GLY A 267 28.87 -21.64 4.76
N LEU A 268 28.03 -22.65 4.94
CA LEU A 268 27.13 -22.74 6.09
C LEU A 268 26.90 -24.20 6.50
N VAL A 269 26.57 -24.41 7.77
CA VAL A 269 26.07 -25.68 8.29
C VAL A 269 24.56 -25.56 8.51
N ASP A 270 23.79 -26.48 7.96
CA ASP A 270 22.38 -26.63 8.28
C ASP A 270 22.24 -27.34 9.63
N LEU A 271 21.70 -26.65 10.64
CA LEU A 271 21.60 -27.16 12.01
C LEU A 271 20.51 -28.22 12.17
N ALA A 272 19.54 -28.31 11.25
CA ALA A 272 18.51 -29.35 11.29
C ALA A 272 19.07 -30.68 10.74
N THR A 273 19.77 -30.62 9.61
CA THR A 273 20.34 -31.81 8.94
C THR A 273 21.78 -32.14 9.34
N MET A 274 22.49 -31.23 10.01
CA MET A 274 23.92 -31.29 10.31
C MET A 274 24.82 -31.49 9.09
N LYS A 275 24.39 -30.96 7.93
CA LYS A 275 25.17 -31.00 6.69
C LYS A 275 25.91 -29.68 6.49
N LEU A 276 27.24 -29.77 6.37
CA LEU A 276 28.10 -28.68 5.94
C LEU A 276 27.98 -28.52 4.43
N LYS A 277 27.66 -27.30 3.98
CA LYS A 277 27.66 -26.90 2.57
C LYS A 277 28.81 -25.91 2.35
N ASP A 278 29.81 -26.32 1.57
CA ASP A 278 31.05 -25.57 1.33
C ASP A 278 31.11 -25.08 -0.13
N TRP A 279 31.22 -23.76 -0.31
CA TRP A 279 31.33 -23.09 -1.62
C TRP A 279 32.77 -22.63 -1.93
N SER A 280 33.78 -23.05 -1.16
CA SER A 280 35.18 -22.61 -1.35
C SER A 280 35.72 -22.86 -2.77
N ASN A 281 35.24 -23.92 -3.42
CA ASN A 281 35.72 -24.40 -4.72
C ASN A 281 34.79 -24.03 -5.89
N CYS A 282 33.73 -23.26 -5.64
CA CYS A 282 32.77 -22.84 -6.66
C CYS A 282 33.34 -21.61 -7.39
N ALA A 283 33.57 -21.73 -8.70
CA ALA A 283 34.02 -20.63 -9.55
C ALA A 283 32.84 -19.96 -10.27
N SER A 284 31.80 -20.76 -10.58
CA SER A 284 30.54 -20.31 -11.15
C SER A 284 29.42 -20.31 -10.08
N PRO A 285 28.45 -19.39 -10.16
CA PRO A 285 27.23 -19.42 -9.35
C PRO A 285 26.46 -20.74 -9.47
N ASP A 286 26.53 -21.42 -10.62
CA ASP A 286 25.84 -22.69 -10.87
C ASP A 286 26.54 -23.91 -10.27
N ASP A 287 27.75 -23.75 -9.74
CA ASP A 287 28.50 -24.85 -9.16
C ASP A 287 27.81 -25.34 -7.88
N THR A 288 27.60 -26.66 -7.77
CA THR A 288 27.01 -27.24 -6.56
C THR A 288 28.03 -27.23 -5.42
N PRO A 289 27.64 -26.80 -4.21
CA PRO A 289 28.53 -26.83 -3.06
C PRO A 289 28.92 -28.27 -2.71
N ASN A 290 30.10 -28.43 -2.13
CA ASN A 290 30.50 -29.69 -1.54
C ASN A 290 29.71 -29.92 -0.25
N ILE A 291 28.98 -31.04 -0.17
CA ILE A 291 28.13 -31.36 0.98
C ILE A 291 28.82 -32.44 1.80
N THR A 292 29.12 -32.14 3.07
CA THR A 292 29.71 -33.09 4.02
C THR A 292 28.78 -33.26 5.21
N ASP A 293 28.50 -34.49 5.62
CA ASP A 293 27.74 -34.77 6.84
C ASP A 293 28.65 -34.61 8.07
N VAL A 294 28.36 -33.66 8.95
CA VAL A 294 29.23 -33.36 10.09
C VAL A 294 29.20 -34.48 11.14
N LEU A 295 28.06 -35.17 11.30
CA LEU A 295 27.89 -36.21 12.32
C LEU A 295 28.53 -37.53 11.91
N HIS A 296 28.54 -37.83 10.61
CA HIS A 296 28.98 -39.12 10.07
C HIS A 296 30.23 -39.04 9.18
N SER A 297 30.94 -37.90 9.13
CA SER A 297 32.13 -37.79 8.28
C SER A 297 33.36 -38.50 8.84
N ASP A 298 34.07 -39.21 7.96
CA ASP A 298 35.44 -39.71 8.20
C ASP A 298 36.46 -38.57 8.44
N ARG A 299 36.07 -37.33 8.12
CA ARG A 299 36.90 -36.13 8.31
C ARG A 299 37.06 -35.80 9.79
N TRP A 300 36.09 -36.16 10.64
CA TRP A 300 36.12 -35.97 12.09
C TRP A 300 35.58 -37.22 12.82
N PRO A 301 36.40 -38.27 12.98
CA PRO A 301 35.97 -39.52 13.59
C PRO A 301 35.67 -39.42 15.10
N ASP A 302 36.09 -38.33 15.76
CA ASP A 302 35.87 -38.10 17.18
C ASP A 302 35.31 -36.69 17.40
N LEU A 303 34.05 -36.58 17.84
CA LEU A 303 33.34 -35.30 18.05
C LEU A 303 34.03 -34.43 19.12
N GLN A 304 34.77 -35.03 20.05
CA GLN A 304 35.52 -34.31 21.09
C GLN A 304 36.77 -33.60 20.55
N LEU A 305 37.27 -34.00 19.37
CA LEU A 305 38.46 -33.42 18.71
C LEU A 305 38.11 -32.39 17.62
N LEU A 306 36.84 -31.94 17.59
CA LEU A 306 36.38 -30.93 16.66
C LEU A 306 37.08 -29.57 16.89
N PRO A 307 37.40 -28.81 15.82
CA PRO A 307 37.85 -27.43 15.96
C PRO A 307 36.85 -26.59 16.79
N ASN A 308 37.34 -25.59 17.54
CA ASN A 308 36.49 -24.71 18.38
C ASN A 308 35.28 -24.14 17.62
N SER A 309 35.41 -23.87 16.32
CA SER A 309 34.31 -23.41 15.48
C SER A 309 33.19 -24.43 15.26
N MET A 310 33.51 -25.72 15.20
CA MET A 310 32.51 -26.79 15.06
C MET A 310 31.86 -27.15 16.40
N GLN A 311 32.55 -26.96 17.53
CA GLN A 311 31.92 -27.06 18.85
C GLN A 311 30.81 -26.02 19.03
N LEU A 312 31.03 -24.79 18.52
CA LEU A 312 29.98 -23.75 18.50
C LEU A 312 28.76 -24.16 17.65
N VAL A 313 28.95 -24.94 16.58
CA VAL A 313 27.85 -25.47 15.76
C VAL A 313 27.01 -26.48 16.54
N LEU A 314 27.65 -27.39 17.28
CA LEU A 314 26.95 -28.35 18.15
C LEU A 314 26.19 -27.63 19.26
N GLU A 315 26.81 -26.64 19.90
CA GLU A 315 26.14 -25.81 20.90
C GLU A 315 24.93 -25.06 20.30
N ALA A 316 25.06 -24.52 19.09
CA ALA A 316 23.97 -23.87 18.39
C ALA A 316 22.82 -24.84 18.06
N ARG A 317 23.13 -26.08 17.65
CA ARG A 317 22.13 -27.13 17.43
C ARG A 317 21.40 -27.50 18.71
N LEU A 318 22.11 -27.68 19.81
CA LEU A 318 21.49 -27.97 21.10
C LEU A 318 20.55 -26.83 21.53
N ARG A 319 20.97 -25.56 21.38
CA ARG A 319 20.12 -24.40 21.66
C ARG A 319 18.86 -24.38 20.79
N LEU A 320 18.97 -24.66 19.49
CA LEU A 320 17.82 -24.81 18.57
C LEU A 320 16.83 -25.86 19.10
N MET A 321 17.33 -27.03 19.51
CA MET A 321 16.50 -28.13 19.98
C MET A 321 15.83 -27.82 21.32
N CYS A 322 16.55 -27.20 22.27
CA CYS A 322 15.96 -26.72 23.52
C CYS A 322 14.83 -25.71 23.27
N GLN A 323 15.04 -24.77 22.34
CA GLN A 323 14.01 -23.78 22.00
C GLN A 323 12.77 -24.39 21.34
N LEU A 324 12.94 -25.47 20.56
CA LEU A 324 11.80 -26.21 19.98
C LEU A 324 11.06 -27.03 21.04
N ALA A 325 11.77 -27.65 21.99
CA ALA A 325 11.19 -28.40 23.10
C ALA A 325 10.35 -27.52 24.05
N GLU A 326 10.66 -26.23 24.17
CA GLU A 326 9.83 -25.29 24.94
C GLU A 326 8.49 -24.94 24.25
N VAL A 327 8.36 -25.21 22.95
CA VAL A 327 7.24 -24.74 22.12
C VAL A 327 6.31 -25.87 21.69
N ASP A 328 6.85 -27.07 21.52
CA ASP A 328 6.15 -28.26 21.02
C ASP A 328 6.32 -29.42 22.02
N ASP A 329 5.22 -29.77 22.69
CA ASP A 329 5.22 -30.78 23.76
C ASP A 329 5.60 -32.19 23.24
N GLU A 330 5.18 -32.54 22.02
CA GLU A 330 5.51 -33.83 21.38
C GLU A 330 7.02 -33.95 21.16
N PHE A 331 7.65 -32.86 20.69
CA PHE A 331 9.10 -32.80 20.55
C PHE A 331 9.82 -32.84 21.91
N ALA A 332 9.27 -32.17 22.92
CA ALA A 332 9.85 -32.12 24.26
C ALA A 332 9.97 -33.51 24.90
N GLU A 333 8.91 -34.33 24.82
CA GLU A 333 8.90 -35.69 25.35
C GLU A 333 10.00 -36.56 24.70
N ARG A 334 10.15 -36.46 23.38
CA ARG A 334 11.18 -37.20 22.63
C ARG A 334 12.59 -36.71 22.93
N PHE A 335 12.76 -35.39 23.09
CA PHE A 335 14.04 -34.78 23.42
C PHE A 335 14.52 -35.17 24.83
N LEU A 336 13.61 -35.21 25.81
CA LEU A 336 13.94 -35.60 27.19
C LEU A 336 14.14 -37.11 27.37
N GLY A 337 13.56 -37.92 26.47
CA GLY A 337 13.63 -39.38 26.53
C GLY A 337 14.90 -40.00 25.93
N LEU A 338 15.78 -39.21 25.32
CA LEU A 338 17.01 -39.67 24.67
C LEU A 338 18.25 -39.08 25.36
N ASP A 339 19.19 -39.96 25.73
CA ASP A 339 20.56 -39.54 26.06
C ASP A 339 21.27 -39.16 24.74
N ASP A 340 21.96 -38.00 24.69
CA ASP A 340 22.57 -37.43 23.47
C ASP A 340 21.59 -37.13 22.31
N ALA A 341 20.45 -36.51 22.66
CA ALA A 341 19.40 -36.13 21.73
C ALA A 341 19.89 -35.33 20.50
N GLU A 342 20.94 -34.52 20.63
CA GLU A 342 21.55 -33.73 19.56
C GLU A 342 22.09 -34.57 18.38
N VAL A 343 22.53 -35.81 18.63
CA VAL A 343 23.03 -36.74 17.60
C VAL A 343 21.94 -37.73 17.18
N LEU A 344 21.13 -38.21 18.13
CA LEU A 344 20.20 -39.31 17.89
C LEU A 344 18.86 -38.87 17.28
N LEU A 345 18.45 -37.62 17.44
CA LEU A 345 17.17 -37.16 16.89
C LEU A 345 17.22 -37.01 15.36
N PRO A 346 16.28 -37.63 14.62
CA PRO A 346 16.20 -37.50 13.18
C PRO A 346 15.96 -36.06 12.73
N ALA A 347 16.65 -35.64 11.66
CA ALA A 347 16.48 -34.31 11.07
C ALA A 347 15.03 -34.04 10.64
N GLU A 348 14.32 -35.05 10.16
CA GLU A 348 12.92 -34.94 9.71
C GLU A 348 11.99 -34.49 10.85
N MET A 349 12.20 -34.99 12.06
CA MET A 349 11.40 -34.61 13.23
C MET A 349 11.67 -33.15 13.63
N VAL A 350 12.94 -32.72 13.59
CA VAL A 350 13.32 -31.33 13.85
C VAL A 350 12.67 -30.39 12.82
N GLN A 351 12.74 -30.75 11.54
CA GLN A 351 12.14 -29.96 10.46
C GLN A 351 10.61 -29.90 10.56
N ALA A 352 9.94 -31.01 10.87
CA ALA A 352 8.48 -31.04 11.07
C ALA A 352 8.04 -30.16 12.24
N THR A 353 8.77 -30.22 13.37
CA THR A 353 8.52 -29.41 14.56
C THR A 353 8.75 -27.93 14.26
N LEU A 354 9.86 -27.60 13.61
CA LEU A 354 10.19 -26.24 13.19
C LEU A 354 9.12 -25.67 12.25
N LYS A 355 8.59 -26.48 11.33
CA LYS A 355 7.48 -26.10 10.46
C LYS A 355 6.24 -25.74 11.28
N ARG A 356 5.77 -26.62 12.17
CA ARG A 356 4.61 -26.35 13.04
C ARG A 356 4.80 -25.10 13.89
N ALA A 357 5.97 -24.96 14.51
CA ALA A 357 6.31 -23.81 15.33
C ALA A 357 6.31 -22.49 14.54
N THR A 358 6.82 -22.51 13.29
CA THR A 358 6.81 -21.36 12.38
C THR A 358 5.39 -20.96 11.98
N HIS A 359 4.52 -21.92 11.66
CA HIS A 359 3.14 -21.65 11.26
C HIS A 359 2.31 -21.07 12.41
N SER A 360 2.62 -21.48 13.65
CA SER A 360 1.99 -20.94 14.86
C SER A 360 2.45 -19.52 15.25
N GLY A 361 3.49 -18.98 14.59
CA GLY A 361 4.05 -17.65 14.90
C GLY A 361 4.87 -17.61 16.21
N LYS A 362 5.12 -18.75 16.85
CA LYS A 362 5.91 -18.85 18.09
C LYS A 362 7.42 -18.86 17.86
N VAL A 363 7.85 -19.32 16.68
CA VAL A 363 9.26 -19.40 16.28
C VAL A 363 9.45 -18.74 14.91
N ILE A 364 10.55 -18.00 14.75
CA ILE A 364 10.97 -17.44 13.47
C ILE A 364 12.35 -18.02 13.13
N PRO A 365 12.42 -18.87 12.08
CA PRO A 365 13.69 -19.40 11.58
C PRO A 365 14.59 -18.30 11.01
N VAL A 366 15.86 -18.32 11.41
CA VAL A 366 16.89 -17.39 10.96
C VAL A 366 17.92 -18.12 10.11
N LEU A 367 18.08 -17.66 8.87
CA LEU A 367 19.01 -18.14 7.85
C LEU A 367 20.15 -17.14 7.65
N VAL A 368 21.24 -17.60 7.05
CA VAL A 368 22.43 -16.78 6.76
C VAL A 368 22.89 -16.95 5.33
N GLY A 369 23.44 -15.89 4.74
CA GLY A 369 24.05 -15.98 3.42
C GLY A 369 24.66 -14.68 2.90
N SER A 370 25.09 -14.72 1.65
CA SER A 370 25.56 -13.56 0.90
C SER A 370 25.00 -13.63 -0.52
N SER A 371 24.02 -12.77 -0.81
CA SER A 371 23.39 -12.69 -2.14
C SER A 371 24.38 -12.21 -3.21
N ARG A 372 25.35 -11.37 -2.84
CA ARG A 372 26.40 -10.89 -3.77
C ARG A 372 27.31 -12.03 -4.22
N GLN A 373 27.73 -12.89 -3.29
CA GLN A 373 28.57 -14.06 -3.60
C GLN A 373 27.76 -15.28 -4.05
N SER A 374 26.43 -15.17 -4.11
CA SER A 374 25.52 -16.29 -4.43
C SER A 374 25.62 -17.47 -3.45
N ILE A 375 26.00 -17.22 -2.19
CA ILE A 375 26.12 -18.24 -1.15
C ILE A 375 24.87 -18.22 -0.28
N GLY A 376 24.22 -19.36 -0.09
CA GLY A 376 23.06 -19.50 0.81
C GLY A 376 21.69 -19.26 0.18
N ILE A 377 21.61 -18.96 -1.12
CA ILE A 377 20.34 -18.71 -1.82
C ILE A 377 19.54 -20.00 -2.09
N GLN A 378 20.20 -21.09 -2.49
CA GLN A 378 19.50 -22.38 -2.69
C GLN A 378 18.93 -22.92 -1.37
N PRO A 379 19.68 -22.93 -0.24
CA PRO A 379 19.12 -23.25 1.07
C PRO A 379 17.97 -22.33 1.50
N LEU A 380 17.99 -21.05 1.09
CA LEU A 380 16.89 -20.12 1.33
C LEU A 380 15.63 -20.50 0.55
N LEU A 381 15.76 -20.85 -0.73
CA LEU A 381 14.65 -21.35 -1.55
C LEU A 381 14.06 -22.66 -0.99
N ASP A 382 14.92 -23.55 -0.48
CA ASP A 382 14.50 -24.76 0.22
C ASP A 382 13.68 -24.42 1.47
N ALA A 383 14.19 -23.52 2.32
CA ALA A 383 13.50 -23.11 3.53
C ALA A 383 12.14 -22.44 3.29
N ILE A 384 11.99 -21.70 2.19
CA ILE A 384 10.70 -21.14 1.76
C ILE A 384 9.68 -22.26 1.48
N VAL A 385 10.08 -23.30 0.75
CA VAL A 385 9.19 -24.42 0.43
C VAL A 385 8.86 -25.24 1.68
N ASP A 386 9.86 -25.47 2.52
CA ASP A 386 9.77 -26.40 3.65
C ASP A 386 9.02 -25.78 4.86
N TYR A 387 9.27 -24.50 5.18
CA TYR A 387 8.82 -23.87 6.42
C TYR A 387 7.72 -22.81 6.28
N LEU A 388 7.52 -22.21 5.09
CA LEU A 388 6.40 -21.26 4.90
C LEU A 388 5.10 -22.00 4.53
N PRO A 389 3.93 -21.44 4.90
CA PRO A 389 2.64 -22.08 4.67
C PRO A 389 2.22 -22.06 3.21
N ASP A 390 1.40 -23.05 2.85
CA ASP A 390 0.64 -23.02 1.61
C ASP A 390 -0.68 -22.22 1.78
N PRO A 391 -1.33 -21.77 0.69
CA PRO A 391 -2.55 -20.96 0.74
C PRO A 391 -3.72 -21.59 1.49
N THR A 392 -3.76 -22.93 1.63
CA THR A 392 -4.87 -23.63 2.30
C THR A 392 -4.73 -23.62 3.83
N GLN A 393 -3.53 -23.33 4.34
CA GLN A 393 -3.22 -23.33 5.77
C GLN A 393 -3.41 -21.94 6.41
N ARG A 394 -3.74 -20.92 5.61
CA ARG A 394 -3.95 -19.55 6.05
C ARG A 394 -5.44 -19.21 6.11
N PRO A 395 -5.90 -18.47 7.13
CA PRO A 395 -7.25 -17.95 7.14
C PRO A 395 -7.41 -16.91 6.02
N PHE A 396 -8.59 -16.87 5.41
CA PHE A 396 -8.92 -15.82 4.45
C PHE A 396 -9.00 -14.45 5.14
N PRO A 397 -8.61 -13.36 4.46
CA PRO A 397 -8.87 -12.01 4.96
C PRO A 397 -10.35 -11.80 5.27
N THR A 398 -10.66 -11.07 6.34
CA THR A 398 -12.05 -10.87 6.80
C THR A 398 -13.01 -10.41 5.69
N PRO A 399 -12.67 -9.42 4.83
CA PRO A 399 -13.56 -8.99 3.75
C PRO A 399 -13.84 -10.10 2.72
N VAL A 400 -12.80 -10.86 2.37
CA VAL A 400 -12.90 -12.00 1.45
C VAL A 400 -13.76 -13.10 2.05
N HIS A 401 -13.56 -13.40 3.34
CA HIS A 401 -14.33 -14.42 4.04
C HIS A 401 -15.82 -14.07 4.09
N GLN A 402 -16.15 -12.82 4.41
CA GLN A 402 -17.52 -12.31 4.43
C GLN A 402 -18.17 -12.42 3.05
N LEU A 403 -17.45 -12.05 1.98
CA LEU A 403 -17.97 -12.15 0.62
C LEU A 403 -18.20 -13.62 0.21
N ILE A 404 -17.27 -14.53 0.52
CA ILE A 404 -17.44 -15.97 0.23
C ILE A 404 -18.69 -16.50 0.95
N GLN A 405 -18.87 -16.18 2.24
CA GLN A 405 -20.05 -16.58 2.99
C GLN A 405 -21.33 -16.01 2.40
N TRP A 406 -21.31 -14.73 2.01
CA TRP A 406 -22.46 -14.05 1.42
C TRP A 406 -22.87 -14.67 0.09
N ILE A 407 -21.94 -14.91 -0.84
CA ILE A 407 -22.24 -15.54 -2.13
C ILE A 407 -22.79 -16.96 -1.91
N LYS A 408 -22.25 -17.71 -0.94
CA LYS A 408 -22.74 -19.04 -0.57
C LYS A 408 -24.14 -19.02 0.06
N SER A 409 -24.53 -17.93 0.72
CA SER A 409 -25.87 -17.78 1.31
C SER A 409 -26.95 -17.41 0.28
N TYR A 410 -26.58 -17.04 -0.94
CA TYR A 410 -27.54 -16.62 -1.96
C TYR A 410 -28.37 -17.80 -2.49
N PRO A 411 -29.72 -17.70 -2.57
CA PRO A 411 -30.62 -18.84 -2.83
C PRO A 411 -30.43 -19.55 -4.18
N SER A 412 -29.75 -18.90 -5.14
CA SER A 412 -29.44 -19.46 -6.46
C SER A 412 -28.35 -20.54 -6.41
N HIS A 413 -27.56 -20.58 -5.32
CA HIS A 413 -26.49 -21.55 -5.07
C HIS A 413 -26.91 -22.59 -4.02
N LYS A 414 -28.07 -23.25 -4.21
CA LYS A 414 -28.28 -24.52 -3.47
C LYS A 414 -27.30 -25.56 -4.02
N PRO A 415 -26.39 -26.13 -3.21
CA PRO A 415 -25.64 -27.30 -3.64
C PRO A 415 -26.67 -28.42 -3.83
N SER A 416 -26.74 -29.00 -5.03
CA SER A 416 -27.36 -30.30 -5.16
C SER A 416 -26.53 -31.29 -4.33
N VAL A 417 -27.22 -32.20 -3.64
CA VAL A 417 -26.74 -33.31 -2.80
C VAL A 417 -26.94 -33.09 -1.28
N GLN A 418 -27.83 -33.93 -0.75
CA GLN A 418 -28.20 -34.12 0.65
C GLN A 418 -26.96 -34.42 1.52
N SER A 419 -26.76 -33.67 2.60
CA SER A 419 -25.81 -34.01 3.65
C SER A 419 -26.51 -34.79 4.77
N ILE A 420 -26.23 -36.08 4.85
CA ILE A 420 -26.38 -36.85 6.09
C ILE A 420 -24.99 -36.86 6.74
N THR A 421 -24.91 -36.28 7.94
CA THR A 421 -23.86 -36.40 8.98
C THR A 421 -22.40 -36.04 8.65
N GLY A 422 -21.95 -34.92 9.24
CA GLY A 422 -20.69 -34.80 9.98
C GLY A 422 -19.37 -35.10 9.26
N HIS A 423 -18.83 -34.13 8.51
CA HIS A 423 -17.41 -33.73 8.43
C HIS A 423 -17.28 -32.62 7.35
N PRO A 424 -16.40 -31.61 7.49
CA PRO A 424 -16.21 -30.55 6.50
C PRO A 424 -15.35 -31.07 5.33
N THR A 425 -15.91 -31.99 4.56
CA THR A 425 -15.37 -32.44 3.28
C THR A 425 -16.42 -32.16 2.23
N ASN A 426 -16.11 -31.28 1.26
CA ASN A 426 -16.46 -31.40 -0.18
C ASN A 426 -16.28 -30.04 -0.90
N CYS A 427 -15.38 -29.98 -1.88
CA CYS A 427 -15.47 -29.05 -3.02
C CYS A 427 -15.25 -29.91 -4.26
N VAL A 428 -16.34 -30.23 -4.92
CA VAL A 428 -16.40 -30.41 -6.37
C VAL A 428 -16.29 -29.00 -6.98
N ASN A 429 -15.87 -28.92 -8.24
CA ASN A 429 -15.59 -27.77 -9.12
C ASN A 429 -16.65 -26.63 -9.22
N THR A 430 -17.28 -26.20 -8.12
CA THR A 430 -18.49 -25.35 -8.10
C THR A 430 -18.47 -24.25 -7.04
N ASP A 431 -17.32 -23.90 -6.47
CA ASP A 431 -17.22 -22.74 -5.57
C ASP A 431 -17.16 -21.44 -6.39
N PRO A 432 -17.88 -20.38 -5.99
CA PRO A 432 -17.89 -19.11 -6.71
C PRO A 432 -16.49 -18.49 -6.71
N SER A 433 -16.12 -17.90 -7.86
CA SER A 433 -14.85 -17.20 -8.00
C SER A 433 -14.84 -15.94 -7.15
N VAL A 434 -13.84 -15.82 -6.27
CA VAL A 434 -13.61 -14.63 -5.44
C VAL A 434 -12.14 -14.28 -5.52
N LEU A 435 -11.87 -13.04 -5.92
CA LEU A 435 -10.54 -12.51 -6.17
C LEU A 435 -10.38 -11.18 -5.44
N LEU A 436 -9.16 -10.90 -4.98
CA LEU A 436 -8.78 -9.60 -4.44
C LEU A 436 -7.79 -8.94 -5.40
N VAL A 437 -8.11 -7.73 -5.85
CA VAL A 437 -7.21 -6.89 -6.63
C VAL A 437 -6.35 -6.13 -5.64
N PHE A 438 -5.03 -6.32 -5.67
CA PHE A 438 -4.13 -5.62 -4.76
C PHE A 438 -3.28 -4.57 -5.48
N LYS A 439 -3.14 -4.68 -6.79
CA LYS A 439 -2.32 -3.78 -7.59
C LYS A 439 -2.83 -3.67 -9.02
N ILE A 440 -2.68 -2.49 -9.61
CA ILE A 440 -2.96 -2.24 -11.02
C ILE A 440 -1.69 -1.67 -11.64
N CYS A 441 -1.24 -2.24 -12.75
CA CYS A 441 -0.12 -1.73 -13.54
C CYS A 441 -0.64 -1.31 -14.90
N PHE A 442 -0.11 -0.24 -15.48
CA PHE A 442 -0.44 0.15 -16.85
C PHE A 442 0.61 -0.35 -17.83
N ASP A 443 0.20 -1.13 -18.83
CA ASP A 443 1.05 -1.55 -19.94
C ASP A 443 0.71 -0.70 -21.19
N PRO A 444 1.70 -0.04 -21.84
CA PRO A 444 1.45 0.80 -23.01
C PRO A 444 0.76 0.10 -24.19
N HIS A 445 0.94 -1.22 -24.34
CA HIS A 445 0.37 -2.00 -25.43
C HIS A 445 -0.92 -2.70 -25.05
N ARG A 446 -1.08 -3.08 -23.77
CA ARG A 446 -2.18 -3.95 -23.30
C ARG A 446 -3.21 -3.23 -22.44
N GLY A 447 -2.94 -1.99 -22.04
CA GLY A 447 -3.77 -1.21 -21.14
C GLY A 447 -3.60 -1.64 -19.67
N PRO A 448 -4.62 -1.42 -18.81
CA PRO A 448 -4.52 -1.71 -17.39
C PRO A 448 -4.49 -3.23 -17.11
N LEU A 449 -3.43 -3.67 -16.45
CA LEU A 449 -3.24 -5.01 -15.90
C LEU A 449 -3.62 -4.99 -14.41
N SER A 450 -4.67 -5.71 -14.04
CA SER A 450 -5.09 -5.85 -12.64
C SER A 450 -4.46 -7.10 -12.05
N LEU A 451 -3.56 -6.93 -11.10
CA LEU A 451 -2.94 -8.03 -10.34
C LEU A 451 -3.89 -8.48 -9.24
N VAL A 452 -4.22 -9.77 -9.28
CA VAL A 452 -5.22 -10.36 -8.41
C VAL A 452 -4.67 -11.60 -7.71
N ARG A 453 -5.13 -11.80 -6.47
CA ARG A 453 -5.02 -13.08 -5.76
C ARG A 453 -6.36 -13.80 -5.84
N VAL A 454 -6.36 -15.03 -6.35
CA VAL A 454 -7.54 -15.90 -6.39
C VAL A 454 -7.67 -16.61 -5.04
N TYR A 455 -8.77 -16.41 -4.33
CA TYR A 455 -9.01 -17.07 -3.03
C TYR A 455 -9.96 -18.26 -3.14
N SER A 456 -10.95 -18.18 -4.01
CA SER A 456 -11.96 -19.21 -4.25
C SER A 456 -12.31 -19.27 -5.73
N GLY A 457 -12.74 -20.44 -6.20
CA GLY A 457 -13.08 -20.71 -7.60
C GLY A 457 -11.88 -20.63 -8.55
N SER A 458 -12.17 -20.56 -9.84
CA SER A 458 -11.16 -20.38 -10.88
C SER A 458 -11.52 -19.22 -11.81
N VAL A 459 -10.50 -18.59 -12.38
CA VAL A 459 -10.65 -17.52 -13.37
C VAL A 459 -10.09 -18.00 -14.71
N ARG A 460 -10.83 -17.73 -15.79
CA ARG A 460 -10.47 -18.13 -17.16
C ARG A 460 -10.65 -16.95 -18.09
N ARG A 461 -10.08 -17.04 -19.29
CA ARG A 461 -10.43 -16.14 -20.39
C ARG A 461 -11.96 -16.09 -20.56
N ASP A 462 -12.48 -14.89 -20.82
CA ASP A 462 -13.89 -14.58 -21.00
C ASP A 462 -14.78 -14.75 -19.76
N SER A 463 -14.20 -14.95 -18.58
CA SER A 463 -14.95 -14.93 -17.33
C SER A 463 -15.56 -13.55 -17.06
N LEU A 464 -16.80 -13.55 -16.57
CA LEU A 464 -17.49 -12.34 -16.13
C LEU A 464 -17.29 -12.17 -14.63
N LEU A 465 -16.82 -11.00 -14.21
CA LEU A 465 -16.56 -10.64 -12.83
C LEU A 465 -17.33 -9.36 -12.48
N THR A 466 -17.93 -9.32 -11.30
CA THR A 466 -18.56 -8.13 -10.74
C THR A 466 -17.67 -7.57 -9.64
N ASN A 467 -17.50 -6.25 -9.62
CA ASN A 467 -16.86 -5.55 -8.53
C ASN A 467 -17.85 -5.42 -7.36
N TRP A 468 -17.55 -6.08 -6.24
CA TRP A 468 -18.39 -6.11 -5.05
C TRP A 468 -18.10 -4.97 -4.09
N SER A 469 -16.93 -4.33 -4.19
CA SER A 469 -16.56 -3.18 -3.36
C SER A 469 -17.37 -1.92 -3.72
N HIS A 470 -17.65 -1.74 -5.01
CA HIS A 470 -18.44 -0.61 -5.54
C HIS A 470 -19.77 -1.08 -6.14
N TYR A 471 -20.38 -2.11 -5.55
CA TYR A 471 -21.59 -2.71 -6.10
C TYR A 471 -22.71 -1.66 -6.22
N HIS A 472 -23.22 -1.49 -7.44
CA HIS A 472 -24.44 -0.76 -7.72
C HIS A 472 -25.38 -1.69 -8.51
N PRO A 473 -26.70 -1.68 -8.29
CA PRO A 473 -27.63 -2.58 -8.99
C PRO A 473 -27.63 -2.44 -10.53
N ASN A 474 -27.08 -1.33 -11.04
CA ASN A 474 -26.89 -1.08 -12.48
C ASN A 474 -25.43 -1.25 -12.96
N LEU A 475 -24.52 -1.70 -12.10
CA LEU A 475 -23.12 -1.91 -12.45
C LEU A 475 -23.01 -3.14 -13.36
N ALA A 476 -22.46 -2.95 -14.55
CA ALA A 476 -22.24 -4.05 -15.49
C ALA A 476 -21.10 -4.95 -15.00
N ALA A 477 -21.26 -6.26 -15.18
CA ALA A 477 -20.16 -7.20 -14.98
C ALA A 477 -19.06 -6.94 -16.01
N GLU A 478 -17.81 -6.94 -15.57
CA GLU A 478 -16.62 -6.77 -16.41
C GLU A 478 -16.17 -8.12 -16.97
N LYS A 479 -15.67 -8.12 -18.20
CA LYS A 479 -15.22 -9.33 -18.88
C LYS A 479 -13.71 -9.42 -18.89
N VAL A 480 -13.18 -10.54 -18.39
CA VAL A 480 -11.73 -10.83 -18.43
C VAL A 480 -11.34 -11.21 -19.86
N GLN A 481 -10.45 -10.42 -20.48
CA GLN A 481 -9.98 -10.68 -21.85
C GLN A 481 -8.86 -11.73 -21.89
N ALA A 482 -7.94 -11.68 -20.94
CA ALA A 482 -6.84 -12.63 -20.82
C ALA A 482 -6.34 -12.72 -19.38
N VAL A 483 -5.69 -13.85 -19.08
CA VAL A 483 -5.04 -14.14 -17.79
C VAL A 483 -3.55 -14.34 -18.05
N PHE A 484 -2.71 -13.65 -17.29
CA PHE A 484 -1.26 -13.69 -17.41
C PHE A 484 -0.59 -14.14 -16.12
N GLN A 485 0.40 -15.02 -16.24
CA GLN A 485 1.35 -15.30 -15.18
C GLN A 485 2.54 -14.35 -15.32
N LEU A 486 2.88 -13.66 -14.22
CA LEU A 486 3.99 -12.70 -14.18
C LEU A 486 5.30 -13.44 -13.96
N THR A 487 6.25 -13.33 -14.88
CA THR A 487 7.58 -13.96 -14.80
C THR A 487 8.68 -12.89 -14.88
N GLY A 488 8.61 -11.89 -14.00
CA GLY A 488 9.55 -10.76 -14.00
C GLY A 488 9.24 -9.80 -15.15
N GLU A 489 10.11 -9.74 -16.16
CA GLU A 489 9.94 -8.88 -17.36
C GLU A 489 8.93 -9.43 -18.39
N HIS A 490 8.57 -10.72 -18.31
CA HIS A 490 7.69 -11.35 -19.28
C HIS A 490 6.34 -11.72 -18.69
N HIS A 491 5.30 -11.61 -19.51
CA HIS A 491 3.93 -11.98 -19.17
C HIS A 491 3.54 -13.23 -19.99
N GLU A 492 3.54 -14.39 -19.34
CA GLU A 492 3.14 -15.65 -19.94
C GLU A 492 1.62 -15.76 -19.94
N LEU A 493 1.03 -16.06 -21.10
CA LEU A 493 -0.42 -16.21 -21.24
C LEU A 493 -0.84 -17.60 -20.72
N ILE A 494 -1.82 -17.64 -19.81
CA ILE A 494 -2.36 -18.87 -19.24
C ILE A 494 -3.87 -18.98 -19.48
N ASP A 495 -4.38 -20.21 -19.55
CA ASP A 495 -5.80 -20.47 -19.84
C ASP A 495 -6.71 -20.30 -18.62
N SER A 496 -6.21 -20.70 -17.45
CA SER A 496 -6.95 -20.64 -16.19
C SER A 496 -6.03 -20.51 -14.98
N ALA A 497 -6.50 -19.82 -13.95
CA ALA A 497 -5.85 -19.76 -12.63
C ALA A 497 -6.81 -20.22 -11.53
N GLY A 498 -6.31 -21.05 -10.63
CA GLY A 498 -7.05 -21.62 -9.51
C GLY A 498 -6.79 -20.91 -8.18
N PRO A 499 -7.37 -21.41 -7.07
CA PRO A 499 -7.20 -20.83 -5.73
C PRO A 499 -5.73 -20.82 -5.28
N GLY A 500 -5.33 -19.72 -4.67
CA GLY A 500 -3.98 -19.49 -4.16
C GLY A 500 -3.01 -18.86 -5.17
N SER A 501 -3.34 -18.84 -6.46
CA SER A 501 -2.47 -18.25 -7.49
C SER A 501 -2.56 -16.73 -7.53
N ILE A 502 -1.43 -16.09 -7.86
CA ILE A 502 -1.32 -14.66 -8.14
C ILE A 502 -1.11 -14.45 -9.64
N VAL A 503 -2.03 -13.73 -10.28
CA VAL A 503 -2.07 -13.55 -11.74
C VAL A 503 -2.47 -12.13 -12.12
N ALA A 504 -2.20 -11.72 -13.35
CA ALA A 504 -2.63 -10.45 -13.91
C ALA A 504 -3.79 -10.64 -14.90
N LEU A 505 -4.83 -9.82 -14.79
CA LEU A 505 -6.02 -9.82 -15.64
C LEU A 505 -6.06 -8.57 -16.52
N THR A 506 -6.50 -8.74 -17.77
CA THR A 506 -6.83 -7.63 -18.69
C THR A 506 -8.33 -7.50 -18.92
N GLY A 507 -8.76 -6.29 -19.31
CA GLY A 507 -10.16 -6.01 -19.71
C GLY A 507 -11.04 -5.43 -18.60
N LEU A 508 -10.46 -5.12 -17.44
CA LEU A 508 -11.15 -4.50 -16.31
C LEU A 508 -11.00 -2.97 -16.37
N GLU A 509 -12.11 -2.24 -16.46
CA GLU A 509 -12.10 -0.78 -16.70
C GLU A 509 -12.35 0.04 -15.43
N SER A 510 -13.32 -0.37 -14.61
CA SER A 510 -13.73 0.34 -13.38
C SER A 510 -12.99 -0.14 -12.13
N THR A 511 -12.34 -1.31 -12.20
CA THR A 511 -11.64 -1.94 -11.08
C THR A 511 -10.46 -1.10 -10.58
N ARG A 512 -10.35 -0.93 -9.25
CA ARG A 512 -9.29 -0.23 -8.52
C ARG A 512 -8.49 -1.17 -7.63
N SER A 513 -7.32 -0.71 -7.19
CA SER A 513 -6.53 -1.43 -6.19
C SER A 513 -7.26 -1.48 -4.85
N GLY A 514 -7.41 -2.67 -4.27
CA GLY A 514 -8.18 -2.93 -3.06
C GLY A 514 -9.57 -3.52 -3.32
N ASP A 515 -10.01 -3.60 -4.58
CA ASP A 515 -11.35 -4.08 -4.91
C ASP A 515 -11.49 -5.60 -4.82
N LEU A 516 -12.66 -6.03 -4.37
CA LEU A 516 -13.08 -7.43 -4.35
C LEU A 516 -13.87 -7.73 -5.61
N LEU A 517 -13.39 -8.70 -6.39
CA LEU A 517 -14.06 -9.19 -7.58
C LEU A 517 -14.68 -10.55 -7.29
N GLY A 518 -15.87 -10.80 -7.83
CA GLY A 518 -16.52 -12.10 -7.68
C GLY A 518 -17.48 -12.43 -8.81
N SER A 519 -17.97 -13.67 -8.81
CA SER A 519 -18.95 -14.14 -9.80
C SER A 519 -20.22 -13.26 -9.79
N PRO A 520 -20.77 -12.86 -10.95
CA PRO A 520 -21.99 -12.06 -11.01
C PRO A 520 -23.18 -12.85 -10.45
N VAL A 521 -23.93 -12.21 -9.56
CA VAL A 521 -25.20 -12.75 -9.06
C VAL A 521 -26.33 -11.96 -9.72
N SER A 522 -27.20 -12.64 -10.48
CA SER A 522 -28.38 -11.99 -11.04
C SER A 522 -29.37 -11.63 -9.92
N PRO A 523 -29.75 -10.36 -9.75
CA PRO A 523 -30.88 -10.02 -8.87
C PRO A 523 -32.14 -10.66 -9.47
N ARG A 524 -32.93 -11.30 -8.61
CA ARG A 524 -34.16 -12.00 -8.98
C ARG A 524 -35.00 -11.08 -9.86
N SER A 525 -35.28 -11.50 -11.10
CA SER A 525 -36.28 -10.81 -11.92
C SER A 525 -37.60 -10.84 -11.17
N LYS A 526 -38.24 -9.67 -11.05
CA LYS A 526 -39.64 -9.55 -10.61
C LYS A 526 -40.49 -10.47 -11.49
N LEU A 527 -40.89 -11.63 -10.98
CA LEU A 527 -42.00 -12.39 -11.54
C LEU A 527 -42.68 -13.26 -10.49
N ALA A 528 -44.02 -13.17 -10.53
CA ALA A 528 -45.04 -13.91 -9.81
C ALA A 528 -45.32 -13.46 -8.36
N SER A 529 -46.40 -12.68 -8.28
CA SER A 529 -47.35 -12.57 -7.17
C SER A 529 -47.33 -13.76 -6.21
N ASP A 530 -46.98 -13.48 -4.96
CA ASP A 530 -47.66 -14.04 -3.79
C ASP A 530 -47.45 -13.05 -2.64
N GLU A 531 -48.54 -12.41 -2.22
CA GLU A 531 -48.59 -11.57 -1.03
C GLU A 531 -48.39 -12.46 0.20
N SER A 532 -47.19 -12.47 0.76
CA SER A 532 -46.97 -12.79 2.16
C SER A 532 -45.66 -12.18 2.66
N ASP A 533 -45.82 -11.10 3.42
CA ASP A 533 -45.03 -10.68 4.58
C ASP A 533 -43.57 -11.14 4.66
N ASP A 534 -42.67 -10.39 4.04
CA ASP A 534 -41.47 -9.87 4.71
C ASP A 534 -40.81 -8.81 3.82
N ASP A 535 -41.42 -7.62 3.76
CA ASP A 535 -40.77 -6.40 3.26
C ASP A 535 -39.68 -5.99 4.26
N ARG A 536 -38.55 -6.72 4.27
CA ARG A 536 -37.29 -6.15 4.73
C ARG A 536 -36.86 -5.12 3.70
N ILE A 537 -37.32 -3.90 3.93
CA ILE A 537 -36.87 -2.67 3.30
C ILE A 537 -35.34 -2.61 3.43
N TRP A 538 -34.63 -2.83 2.31
CA TRP A 538 -33.21 -2.58 2.21
C TRP A 538 -33.01 -1.06 2.17
N SER A 539 -32.55 -0.47 3.27
CA SER A 539 -32.00 0.87 3.27
C SER A 539 -30.69 0.87 2.48
N ASP A 540 -30.49 1.87 1.61
CA ASP A 540 -29.25 2.14 0.84
C ASP A 540 -27.96 2.13 1.69
N GLU A 541 -28.06 2.17 3.02
CA GLU A 541 -26.94 2.08 3.97
C GLU A 541 -26.27 0.69 4.05
N SER A 542 -26.90 -0.38 3.57
CA SER A 542 -26.33 -1.74 3.63
C SER A 542 -25.46 -2.11 2.43
N VAL A 543 -25.10 -1.18 1.55
CA VAL A 543 -24.20 -1.44 0.39
C VAL A 543 -22.73 -1.17 0.74
N SER A 544 -22.47 -0.58 1.91
CA SER A 544 -21.12 -0.44 2.50
C SER A 544 -20.64 -1.75 3.19
N LEU A 545 -20.83 -2.90 2.55
CA LEU A 545 -20.74 -4.23 3.21
C LEU A 545 -19.31 -4.70 3.51
N PHE A 546 -18.30 -4.15 2.86
CA PHE A 546 -16.92 -4.62 3.02
C PHE A 546 -16.02 -3.43 3.32
N PRO A 547 -15.27 -3.45 4.44
CA PRO A 547 -14.34 -2.37 4.74
C PRO A 547 -13.34 -2.24 3.59
N GLU A 548 -13.27 -1.03 3.00
CA GLU A 548 -12.22 -0.69 2.05
C GLU A 548 -10.87 -1.04 2.69
N LEU A 549 -10.06 -1.83 1.97
CA LEU A 549 -8.66 -2.02 2.34
C LEU A 549 -8.03 -0.65 2.54
N THR A 550 -7.37 -0.50 3.70
CA THR A 550 -6.93 0.74 4.34
C THR A 550 -6.66 1.89 3.36
N LYS A 551 -7.58 2.85 3.25
CA LYS A 551 -7.31 4.08 2.52
C LYS A 551 -6.55 5.04 3.44
N CYS A 552 -5.25 5.18 3.23
CA CYS A 552 -4.46 6.19 3.92
C CYS A 552 -4.66 7.56 3.28
N GLU A 553 -4.96 8.56 4.10
CA GLU A 553 -5.03 9.95 3.66
C GLU A 553 -3.61 10.46 3.33
N PRO A 554 -3.41 11.20 2.23
CA PRO A 554 -2.11 11.74 1.88
C PRO A 554 -1.61 12.73 2.94
N VAL A 555 -0.30 12.73 3.16
CA VAL A 555 0.36 13.53 4.22
C VAL A 555 0.97 14.81 3.65
N VAL A 556 1.31 14.80 2.36
CA VAL A 556 1.93 15.93 1.66
C VAL A 556 1.05 16.37 0.51
N TYR A 557 0.89 17.67 0.35
CA TYR A 557 0.18 18.27 -0.77
C TYR A 557 1.08 19.22 -1.56
N ALA A 558 0.94 19.21 -2.89
CA ALA A 558 1.59 20.12 -3.82
C ALA A 558 0.61 20.55 -4.91
N ALA A 559 0.94 21.60 -5.66
CA ALA A 559 0.23 21.98 -6.86
C ALA A 559 0.94 21.39 -8.10
N ILE A 560 0.18 20.86 -9.04
CA ILE A 560 0.67 20.51 -10.38
C ILE A 560 0.07 21.46 -11.40
N GLU A 561 0.93 22.06 -12.22
CA GLU A 561 0.51 22.92 -13.32
C GLU A 561 1.03 22.38 -14.66
N PRO A 562 0.16 22.21 -15.67
CA PRO A 562 0.60 21.84 -17.00
C PRO A 562 1.38 22.98 -17.65
N ALA A 563 2.46 22.68 -18.38
CA ALA A 563 3.26 23.70 -19.07
C ALA A 563 2.48 24.40 -20.19
N SER A 564 1.42 23.76 -20.73
CA SER A 564 0.57 24.30 -21.79
C SER A 564 -0.91 23.95 -21.60
N LEU A 565 -1.81 24.83 -22.07
CA LEU A 565 -3.26 24.56 -22.04
C LEU A 565 -3.66 23.32 -22.86
N SER A 566 -2.90 22.99 -23.91
CA SER A 566 -3.10 21.78 -24.71
C SER A 566 -2.84 20.48 -23.94
N SER A 567 -1.98 20.53 -22.91
CA SER A 567 -1.62 19.36 -22.11
C SER A 567 -2.60 19.03 -20.99
N ILE A 568 -3.61 19.89 -20.73
CA ILE A 568 -4.59 19.69 -19.65
C ILE A 568 -5.32 18.34 -19.77
N ARG A 569 -5.80 17.98 -20.96
CA ARG A 569 -6.52 16.70 -21.17
C ARG A 569 -5.63 15.48 -20.95
N ASN A 570 -4.36 15.58 -21.33
CA ASN A 570 -3.40 14.50 -21.12
C ASN A 570 -3.04 14.37 -19.63
N LEU A 571 -2.94 15.51 -18.93
CA LEU A 571 -2.74 15.54 -17.48
C LEU A 571 -3.94 14.92 -16.76
N GLU A 572 -5.17 15.30 -17.10
CA GLU A 572 -6.40 14.72 -16.56
C GLU A 572 -6.43 13.20 -16.72
N TYR A 573 -6.10 12.72 -17.92
CA TYR A 573 -6.02 11.29 -18.20
C TYR A 573 -4.92 10.60 -17.38
N ALA A 574 -3.70 11.14 -17.37
CA ALA A 574 -2.56 10.56 -16.67
C ALA A 574 -2.80 10.50 -15.16
N VAL A 575 -3.33 11.58 -14.58
CA VAL A 575 -3.70 11.67 -13.17
C VAL A 575 -4.77 10.63 -12.82
N ALA A 576 -5.82 10.49 -13.64
CA ALA A 576 -6.87 9.48 -13.41
C ALA A 576 -6.31 8.05 -13.45
N CYS A 577 -5.37 7.76 -14.36
CA CYS A 577 -4.67 6.48 -14.40
C CYS A 577 -3.81 6.25 -13.15
N MET A 578 -3.02 7.24 -12.73
CA MET A 578 -2.16 7.15 -11.55
C MET A 578 -2.95 6.97 -10.26
N GLN A 579 -4.06 7.69 -10.09
CA GLN A 579 -4.96 7.51 -8.92
C GLN A 579 -5.60 6.13 -8.87
N ARG A 580 -5.80 5.49 -10.03
CA ARG A 580 -6.33 4.12 -10.11
C ARG A 580 -5.27 3.10 -9.72
N GLU A 581 -4.02 3.34 -10.09
CA GLU A 581 -2.86 2.53 -9.70
C GLU A 581 -2.54 2.67 -8.21
N ASP A 582 -2.46 3.89 -7.69
CA ASP A 582 -2.15 4.20 -6.30
C ASP A 582 -3.31 4.97 -5.61
N PRO A 583 -4.06 4.32 -4.70
CA PRO A 583 -5.15 4.98 -3.97
C PRO A 583 -4.67 6.02 -2.96
N SER A 584 -3.39 6.01 -2.58
CA SER A 584 -2.79 7.00 -1.68
C SER A 584 -2.44 8.31 -2.39
N PHE A 585 -2.31 8.26 -3.72
CA PHE A 585 -2.18 9.44 -4.55
C PHE A 585 -3.56 10.06 -4.81
N VAL A 586 -3.75 11.30 -4.37
CA VAL A 586 -5.02 12.02 -4.53
C VAL A 586 -4.79 13.28 -5.33
N ALA A 587 -5.39 13.39 -6.49
CA ALA A 587 -5.41 14.61 -7.27
C ALA A 587 -6.84 15.13 -7.39
N LYS A 588 -7.00 16.43 -7.19
CA LYS A 588 -8.26 17.16 -7.34
C LYS A 588 -7.99 18.52 -7.95
N LEU A 589 -8.75 18.87 -8.99
CA LEU A 589 -8.81 20.24 -9.46
C LEU A 589 -9.55 21.08 -8.41
N ASP A 590 -8.88 22.05 -7.84
CA ASP A 590 -9.51 23.01 -6.96
C ASP A 590 -10.16 24.11 -7.82
N GLU A 591 -11.49 24.22 -7.73
CA GLU A 591 -12.27 25.19 -8.49
C GLU A 591 -11.98 26.63 -8.05
N GLU A 592 -11.54 26.85 -6.80
CA GLU A 592 -11.25 28.19 -6.26
C GLU A 592 -9.90 28.71 -6.76
N THR A 593 -8.86 27.87 -6.77
CA THR A 593 -7.52 28.26 -7.24
C THR A 593 -7.29 27.98 -8.73
N GLY A 594 -8.10 27.11 -9.34
CA GLY A 594 -7.91 26.64 -10.72
C GLY A 594 -6.68 25.74 -10.89
N GLN A 595 -6.06 25.31 -9.79
CA GLN A 595 -4.86 24.47 -9.79
C GLN A 595 -5.21 23.01 -9.48
N TRP A 596 -4.40 22.09 -10.01
CA TRP A 596 -4.48 20.69 -9.58
C TRP A 596 -3.76 20.54 -8.24
N SER A 597 -4.54 20.36 -7.17
CA SER A 597 -4.02 19.92 -5.88
C SER A 597 -3.72 18.44 -5.95
N VAL A 598 -2.47 18.06 -5.71
CA VAL A 598 -2.04 16.66 -5.61
C VAL A 598 -1.56 16.35 -4.21
N GLY A 599 -1.92 15.17 -3.72
CA GLY A 599 -1.60 14.66 -2.40
C GLY A 599 -0.87 13.34 -2.54
N GLY A 600 0.20 13.17 -1.77
CA GLY A 600 0.99 11.95 -1.71
C GLY A 600 1.41 11.63 -0.28
N MET A 601 2.06 10.48 -0.11
CA MET A 601 2.54 10.03 1.19
C MET A 601 3.81 10.75 1.65
N GLY A 602 4.53 11.43 0.76
CA GLY A 602 5.79 12.10 1.07
C GLY A 602 6.34 12.84 -0.15
N ASP A 603 7.42 13.60 0.05
CA ASP A 603 8.04 14.38 -1.03
C ASP A 603 8.64 13.48 -2.11
N LEU A 604 9.28 12.36 -1.71
CA LEU A 604 9.81 11.38 -2.66
C LEU A 604 8.68 10.75 -3.49
N HIS A 605 7.55 10.48 -2.87
CA HIS A 605 6.38 9.96 -3.59
C HIS A 605 5.92 10.96 -4.67
N LEU A 606 5.74 12.23 -4.33
CA LEU A 606 5.33 13.25 -5.31
C LEU A 606 6.38 13.47 -6.41
N GLU A 607 7.67 13.38 -6.09
CA GLU A 607 8.77 13.47 -7.06
C GLU A 607 8.73 12.30 -8.07
N VAL A 608 8.49 11.08 -7.59
CA VAL A 608 8.33 9.90 -8.47
C VAL A 608 7.12 10.07 -9.37
N ILE A 609 5.97 10.49 -8.83
CA ILE A 609 4.76 10.75 -9.62
C ILE A 609 5.02 11.79 -10.72
N HIS A 610 5.73 12.87 -10.40
CA HIS A 610 6.09 13.90 -11.38
C HIS A 610 7.02 13.37 -12.47
N SER A 611 8.04 12.58 -12.12
CA SER A 611 8.91 11.93 -13.10
C SER A 611 8.12 10.98 -14.02
N ARG A 612 7.20 10.19 -13.45
CA ARG A 612 6.32 9.30 -14.22
C ARG A 612 5.40 10.07 -15.17
N LEU A 613 4.85 11.21 -14.76
CA LEU A 613 4.05 12.08 -15.65
C LEU A 613 4.86 12.51 -16.88
N GLN A 614 6.12 12.90 -16.68
CA GLN A 614 7.00 13.35 -17.75
C GLN A 614 7.50 12.20 -18.64
N ARG A 615 7.93 11.07 -18.05
CA ARG A 615 8.57 9.96 -18.77
C ARG A 615 7.58 8.97 -19.37
N GLU A 616 6.57 8.52 -18.59
CA GLU A 616 5.58 7.52 -19.03
C GLU A 616 4.48 8.16 -19.87
N TYR A 617 3.84 9.21 -19.34
CA TYR A 617 2.67 9.85 -19.96
C TYR A 617 3.03 10.99 -20.91
N LYS A 618 4.31 11.39 -20.95
CA LYS A 618 4.82 12.50 -21.81
C LYS A 618 4.07 13.81 -21.57
N VAL A 619 3.67 14.05 -20.32
CA VAL A 619 2.99 15.27 -19.89
C VAL A 619 4.03 16.18 -19.22
N ASP A 620 4.32 17.31 -19.86
CA ASP A 620 5.17 18.33 -19.25
C ASP A 620 4.34 19.13 -18.22
N ALA A 621 4.54 18.78 -16.96
CA ALA A 621 3.93 19.45 -15.82
C ALA A 621 5.00 19.94 -14.86
N ARG A 622 4.70 20.99 -14.09
CA ARG A 622 5.57 21.56 -13.07
C ARG A 622 4.94 21.34 -11.70
N LEU A 623 5.74 20.86 -10.76
CA LEU A 623 5.38 20.85 -9.35
C LEU A 623 5.69 22.22 -8.74
N GLY A 624 4.73 22.76 -7.99
CA GLY A 624 4.86 24.00 -7.24
C GLY A 624 4.29 23.88 -5.83
N PRO A 625 4.59 24.84 -4.94
CA PRO A 625 3.94 24.90 -3.65
C PRO A 625 2.44 25.13 -3.82
N LEU A 626 1.63 24.54 -2.94
CA LEU A 626 0.18 24.73 -2.94
C LEU A 626 -0.13 26.22 -2.71
N VAL A 627 -0.90 26.83 -3.61
CA VAL A 627 -1.44 28.16 -3.37
C VAL A 627 -2.59 28.04 -2.39
N ILE A 628 -2.52 28.83 -1.32
CA ILE A 628 -3.53 28.81 -0.27
C ILE A 628 -4.71 29.67 -0.72
N ALA A 629 -5.89 29.06 -0.82
CA ALA A 629 -7.13 29.77 -1.05
C ALA A 629 -7.48 30.60 0.20
N TYR A 630 -7.09 31.87 0.24
CA TYR A 630 -7.59 32.79 1.25
C TYR A 630 -9.05 33.17 0.94
N LYS A 631 -9.82 33.53 1.97
CA LYS A 631 -11.17 34.09 1.81
C LYS A 631 -11.24 35.47 2.46
N GLU A 632 -12.25 36.25 2.15
CA GLU A 632 -12.48 37.55 2.81
C GLU A 632 -13.80 37.55 3.55
N CYS A 633 -13.82 38.09 4.76
CA CYS A 633 -15.06 38.29 5.49
C CYS A 633 -15.12 39.70 6.08
N PRO A 634 -16.30 40.32 6.13
CA PRO A 634 -16.49 41.49 6.97
C PRO A 634 -16.44 41.08 8.44
N ILE A 635 -16.05 41.99 9.32
CA ILE A 635 -16.27 41.80 10.76
C ILE A 635 -17.77 41.65 11.01
N ILE A 636 -18.15 40.61 11.75
CA ILE A 636 -19.56 40.30 12.04
C ILE A 636 -20.11 41.41 12.95
N ASP A 637 -20.82 42.35 12.32
CA ASP A 637 -21.64 43.36 12.97
C ASP A 637 -23.00 43.40 12.25
N HIS A 638 -24.01 42.81 12.89
CA HIS A 638 -25.35 42.72 12.31
C HIS A 638 -26.06 44.09 12.23
N SER A 639 -25.53 45.16 12.84
CA SER A 639 -26.12 46.49 12.71
C SER A 639 -25.75 47.18 11.38
N THR A 640 -24.65 46.75 10.76
CA THR A 640 -24.12 47.36 9.54
C THR A 640 -24.80 46.76 8.30
N ARG A 641 -25.67 47.54 7.65
CA ARG A 641 -26.30 47.20 6.37
C ARG A 641 -25.95 48.24 5.32
N VAL A 642 -25.38 47.80 4.19
CA VAL A 642 -25.01 48.67 3.07
C VAL A 642 -25.84 48.31 1.85
N ILE A 643 -26.36 49.33 1.15
CA ILE A 643 -27.15 49.17 -0.07
C ILE A 643 -26.30 49.56 -1.26
N GLY A 644 -26.04 48.62 -2.16
CA GLY A 644 -25.35 48.79 -3.44
C GLY A 644 -26.31 49.02 -4.60
N PHE A 645 -25.83 49.76 -5.60
CA PHE A 645 -26.57 50.05 -6.82
C PHE A 645 -25.73 49.71 -8.05
N GLY A 646 -26.35 49.07 -9.04
CA GLY A 646 -25.70 48.73 -10.30
C GLY A 646 -26.61 49.03 -11.47
N ARG A 647 -26.17 49.92 -12.37
CA ARG A 647 -26.87 50.27 -13.62
C ARG A 647 -26.10 49.71 -14.81
N PHE A 648 -26.83 49.08 -15.73
CA PHE A 648 -26.28 48.63 -17.00
C PHE A 648 -27.22 48.98 -18.15
N VAL A 649 -26.69 49.39 -19.29
CA VAL A 649 -27.48 49.70 -20.49
C VAL A 649 -27.00 48.80 -21.62
N GLY A 650 -27.94 48.10 -22.26
CA GLY A 650 -27.63 47.19 -23.36
C GLY A 650 -28.69 47.22 -24.45
N THR A 651 -28.36 46.70 -25.63
CA THR A 651 -29.27 46.60 -26.76
C THR A 651 -29.85 45.18 -26.79
N VAL A 652 -31.18 45.06 -26.78
CA VAL A 652 -31.92 43.80 -26.90
C VAL A 652 -32.88 43.95 -28.08
N ASP A 653 -32.76 43.06 -29.07
CA ASP A 653 -33.57 43.08 -30.31
C ASP A 653 -33.62 44.48 -30.98
N GLY A 654 -32.46 45.15 -31.06
CA GLY A 654 -32.33 46.50 -31.67
C GLY A 654 -32.83 47.66 -30.80
N THR A 655 -33.43 47.39 -29.63
CA THR A 655 -33.89 48.43 -28.68
C THR A 655 -32.92 48.58 -27.50
N LYS A 656 -32.54 49.82 -27.17
CA LYS A 656 -31.75 50.10 -25.97
C LYS A 656 -32.64 49.96 -24.73
N LYS A 657 -32.20 49.14 -23.77
CA LYS A 657 -32.84 48.95 -22.47
C LYS A 657 -31.84 49.23 -21.34
N GLY A 658 -32.33 49.90 -20.30
CA GLY A 658 -31.62 50.07 -19.04
C GLY A 658 -32.04 49.00 -18.03
N PHE A 659 -31.09 48.62 -17.19
CA PHE A 659 -31.23 47.66 -16.10
C PHE A 659 -30.67 48.30 -14.84
N LEU A 660 -31.41 48.28 -13.74
CA LEU A 660 -30.95 48.75 -12.44
C LEU A 660 -31.23 47.67 -11.39
N ALA A 661 -30.20 47.29 -10.65
CA ALA A 661 -30.31 46.41 -9.51
C ALA A 661 -29.96 47.16 -8.22
N SER A 662 -30.74 46.93 -7.17
CA SER A 662 -30.46 47.38 -5.81
C SER A 662 -30.38 46.18 -4.88
N VAL A 663 -29.26 46.10 -4.16
CA VAL A 663 -28.91 44.95 -3.32
C VAL A 663 -28.42 45.46 -1.98
N SER A 664 -28.91 44.89 -0.88
CA SER A 664 -28.36 45.17 0.44
C SER A 664 -27.52 44.01 0.94
N ILE A 665 -26.36 44.32 1.49
CA ILE A 665 -25.41 43.36 2.04
C ILE A 665 -25.26 43.60 3.55
N GLN A 666 -25.21 42.51 4.31
CA GLN A 666 -25.03 42.49 5.76
C GLN A 666 -24.09 41.34 6.16
N PRO A 667 -23.25 41.49 7.20
CA PRO A 667 -22.48 40.38 7.76
C PRO A 667 -23.37 39.26 8.32
N SER A 668 -22.93 38.00 8.19
CA SER A 668 -23.67 36.80 8.56
C SER A 668 -22.77 35.80 9.30
N ASP A 669 -23.33 35.07 10.25
CA ASP A 669 -22.63 34.00 10.97
C ASP A 669 -22.36 32.76 10.10
N GLN A 670 -23.15 32.59 9.03
CA GLN A 670 -23.01 31.45 8.14
C GLN A 670 -21.80 31.59 7.20
N ILE A 671 -20.95 30.56 7.15
CA ILE A 671 -19.72 30.53 6.34
C ILE A 671 -20.01 30.79 4.86
N LYS A 672 -21.00 30.07 4.30
CA LYS A 672 -21.41 30.25 2.91
C LYS A 672 -22.32 31.47 2.77
N PRO A 673 -22.14 32.28 1.70
CA PRO A 673 -22.97 33.45 1.50
C PRO A 673 -24.43 33.07 1.25
N GLN A 674 -25.35 33.75 1.94
CA GLN A 674 -26.79 33.51 1.82
C GLN A 674 -27.43 34.54 0.92
N ILE A 675 -28.27 34.10 -0.01
CA ILE A 675 -28.96 34.99 -0.94
C ILE A 675 -30.47 34.94 -0.69
N HIS A 676 -30.98 36.07 -0.22
CA HIS A 676 -32.39 36.30 0.03
C HIS A 676 -32.99 37.25 -1.02
N PHE A 677 -34.29 37.12 -1.24
CA PHE A 677 -35.04 37.98 -2.14
C PHE A 677 -36.15 38.67 -1.34
N GLN A 678 -36.18 40.00 -1.37
CA GLN A 678 -37.27 40.75 -0.74
C GLN A 678 -38.57 40.48 -1.51
N ARG A 679 -39.73 40.43 -0.83
CA ARG A 679 -41.01 40.10 -1.49
C ARG A 679 -41.33 41.01 -2.69
N THR A 680 -40.88 42.26 -2.68
CA THR A 680 -41.11 43.29 -3.71
C THR A 680 -40.01 43.38 -4.79
N TRP A 681 -39.05 42.45 -4.82
CA TRP A 681 -37.86 42.55 -5.66
C TRP A 681 -38.13 42.67 -7.18
N LEU A 682 -39.23 42.08 -7.67
CA LEU A 682 -39.69 42.13 -9.07
C LEU A 682 -41.03 42.86 -9.28
N GLN A 683 -41.72 43.29 -8.22
CA GLN A 683 -43.10 43.79 -8.31
C GLN A 683 -43.15 45.31 -8.40
N SER A 684 -43.73 45.89 -9.45
CA SER A 684 -44.18 47.29 -9.42
C SER A 684 -45.52 47.35 -8.69
N ARG A 685 -45.85 48.48 -8.03
CA ARG A 685 -47.12 48.67 -7.29
C ARG A 685 -48.37 48.41 -8.15
N ASP A 686 -48.26 48.47 -9.48
CA ASP A 686 -49.37 48.40 -10.44
C ASP A 686 -49.43 47.13 -11.32
N SER A 687 -48.57 46.12 -11.12
CA SER A 687 -48.55 44.91 -11.96
C SER A 687 -49.09 43.67 -11.22
N GLY A 688 -50.01 42.93 -11.86
CA GLY A 688 -50.58 41.67 -11.34
C GLY A 688 -49.55 40.55 -11.07
N PRO A 689 -49.96 39.42 -10.44
CA PRO A 689 -49.04 38.38 -10.00
C PRO A 689 -48.23 37.80 -11.17
N PRO A 690 -46.89 37.74 -11.10
CA PRO A 690 -46.07 37.21 -12.18
C PRO A 690 -46.14 35.67 -12.28
N ASP A 691 -45.87 35.12 -13.47
CA ASP A 691 -45.80 33.67 -13.70
C ASP A 691 -44.71 32.99 -12.86
N ALA A 692 -45.08 32.08 -11.96
CA ALA A 692 -44.15 31.43 -11.01
C ALA A 692 -42.96 30.73 -11.67
N VAL A 693 -43.15 30.13 -12.85
CA VAL A 693 -42.10 29.42 -13.60
C VAL A 693 -41.05 30.40 -14.18
N GLN A 694 -41.48 31.61 -14.58
CA GLN A 694 -40.56 32.63 -15.11
C GLN A 694 -39.75 33.28 -13.98
N ILE A 695 -40.37 33.51 -12.82
CA ILE A 695 -39.70 34.02 -11.62
C ILE A 695 -38.57 33.09 -11.20
N GLY A 696 -38.80 31.77 -11.20
CA GLY A 696 -37.76 30.79 -10.83
C GLY A 696 -36.50 30.88 -11.69
N ARG A 697 -36.64 31.11 -13.01
CA ARG A 697 -35.49 31.27 -13.92
C ARG A 697 -34.71 32.55 -13.67
N VAL A 698 -35.40 33.69 -13.52
CA VAL A 698 -34.75 34.97 -13.20
C VAL A 698 -34.09 34.91 -11.82
N GLN A 699 -34.78 34.32 -10.84
CA GLN A 699 -34.29 34.17 -9.47
C GLN A 699 -33.01 33.31 -9.42
N ASN A 700 -32.98 32.18 -10.14
CA ASN A 700 -31.78 31.35 -10.23
C ASN A 700 -30.62 32.09 -10.92
N SER A 701 -30.91 32.83 -11.99
CA SER A 701 -29.89 33.62 -12.71
C SER A 701 -29.32 34.76 -11.85
N VAL A 702 -30.17 35.48 -11.11
CA VAL A 702 -29.76 36.52 -10.16
C VAL A 702 -28.99 35.92 -8.99
N ARG A 703 -29.43 34.77 -8.45
CA ARG A 703 -28.72 34.06 -7.39
C ARG A 703 -27.31 33.67 -7.84
N GLN A 704 -27.17 33.07 -9.02
CA GLN A 704 -25.86 32.73 -9.60
C GLN A 704 -24.99 33.98 -9.83
N ALA A 705 -25.57 35.12 -10.24
CA ALA A 705 -24.84 36.37 -10.40
C ALA A 705 -24.33 36.92 -9.08
N CYS A 706 -25.12 36.85 -8.02
CA CYS A 706 -24.70 37.26 -6.68
C CYS A 706 -23.57 36.37 -6.16
N LEU A 707 -23.69 35.05 -6.29
CA LEU A 707 -22.61 34.12 -5.88
C LEU A 707 -21.33 34.40 -6.67
N ALA A 708 -21.41 34.45 -8.00
CA ALA A 708 -20.26 34.73 -8.85
C ALA A 708 -19.62 36.10 -8.56
N ALA A 709 -20.40 37.11 -8.17
CA ALA A 709 -19.87 38.41 -7.77
C ALA A 709 -19.08 38.32 -6.45
N LEU A 710 -19.55 37.54 -5.49
CA LEU A 710 -18.87 37.32 -4.22
C LEU A 710 -17.61 36.45 -4.37
N ASP A 711 -17.59 35.52 -5.33
CA ASP A 711 -16.44 34.67 -5.61
C ASP A 711 -15.29 35.45 -6.26
N VAL A 712 -15.58 36.47 -7.07
CA VAL A 712 -14.60 37.17 -7.92
C VAL A 712 -13.89 38.35 -7.23
N GLY A 713 -14.43 38.92 -6.15
CA GLY A 713 -13.87 40.20 -5.69
C GLY A 713 -14.24 40.68 -4.30
N GLY A 714 -13.64 40.09 -3.28
CA GLY A 714 -13.40 40.80 -2.02
C GLY A 714 -12.50 42.04 -2.21
N PRO A 715 -12.59 43.05 -1.34
CA PRO A 715 -11.87 44.31 -1.50
C PRO A 715 -10.36 44.27 -1.19
N LEU A 716 -9.84 43.22 -0.55
CA LEU A 716 -8.44 43.16 -0.10
C LEU A 716 -7.51 42.46 -1.10
N LEU A 717 -7.70 41.17 -1.34
CA LEU A 717 -6.92 40.31 -2.23
C LEU A 717 -7.71 39.87 -3.47
N ARG A 718 -8.96 40.33 -3.61
CA ARG A 718 -9.93 39.80 -4.60
C ARG A 718 -10.19 38.31 -4.39
N SER A 719 -10.18 37.88 -3.13
CA SER A 719 -10.49 36.51 -2.77
C SER A 719 -12.01 36.33 -2.55
N PRO A 720 -12.51 35.07 -2.57
CA PRO A 720 -13.94 34.81 -2.38
C PRO A 720 -14.45 35.33 -1.04
N VAL A 721 -15.63 35.97 -1.08
CA VAL A 721 -16.28 36.57 0.09
C VAL A 721 -17.13 35.53 0.83
N ALA A 722 -16.84 35.33 2.12
CA ALA A 722 -17.58 34.48 3.04
C ALA A 722 -18.29 35.32 4.12
N HIS A 723 -19.19 34.71 4.91
CA HIS A 723 -19.87 35.37 6.05
C HIS A 723 -20.70 36.60 5.67
N VAL A 724 -21.41 36.51 4.54
CA VAL A 724 -22.22 37.60 4.01
C VAL A 724 -23.64 37.15 3.67
N SER A 725 -24.63 37.94 4.06
CA SER A 725 -26.01 37.83 3.61
C SER A 725 -26.32 38.92 2.59
N VAL A 726 -26.76 38.50 1.41
CA VAL A 726 -27.14 39.37 0.30
C VAL A 726 -28.66 39.32 0.14
N CYS A 727 -29.32 40.47 0.28
CA CYS A 727 -30.74 40.60 0.03
C CYS A 727 -30.97 41.45 -1.22
N VAL A 728 -31.53 40.84 -2.26
CA VAL A 728 -31.93 41.55 -3.49
C VAL A 728 -33.19 42.35 -3.19
N GLN A 729 -33.07 43.68 -3.17
CA GLN A 729 -34.14 44.60 -2.80
C GLN A 729 -35.04 44.91 -3.99
N ARG A 730 -34.45 45.24 -5.15
CA ARG A 730 -35.18 45.71 -6.33
C ARG A 730 -34.43 45.42 -7.63
N LEU A 731 -35.16 44.99 -8.67
CA LEU A 731 -34.70 44.90 -10.05
C LEU A 731 -35.64 45.67 -10.97
N ALA A 732 -35.14 46.71 -11.62
CA ALA A 732 -35.88 47.54 -12.58
C ALA A 732 -35.35 47.34 -14.00
N VAL A 733 -36.26 47.25 -14.97
CA VAL A 733 -35.96 47.05 -16.39
C VAL A 733 -36.85 47.98 -17.21
N GLY A 734 -36.26 48.79 -18.08
CA GLY A 734 -37.01 49.83 -18.79
C GLY A 734 -36.21 50.55 -19.87
N ARG A 735 -36.72 51.69 -20.32
CA ARG A 735 -35.98 52.59 -21.23
C ARG A 735 -34.84 53.27 -20.46
N PRO A 736 -33.66 53.48 -21.09
CA PRO A 736 -32.50 54.04 -20.42
C PRO A 736 -32.79 55.42 -19.80
N ASP A 737 -33.61 56.25 -20.43
CA ASP A 737 -33.94 57.61 -19.96
C ASP A 737 -34.80 57.64 -18.69
N ARG A 738 -35.48 56.52 -18.37
CA ARG A 738 -36.34 56.39 -17.18
C ARG A 738 -35.64 55.71 -16.00
N ILE A 739 -34.39 55.28 -16.18
CA ILE A 739 -33.63 54.59 -15.15
C ILE A 739 -32.50 55.51 -14.71
N PRO A 740 -32.50 55.99 -13.45
CA PRO A 740 -31.46 56.87 -12.94
C PRO A 740 -30.13 56.11 -12.73
N ASP A 741 -29.01 56.83 -12.76
CA ASP A 741 -27.67 56.28 -12.46
C ASP A 741 -27.53 55.85 -11.00
N ARG A 742 -28.01 56.68 -10.07
CA ARG A 742 -28.16 56.38 -8.65
C ARG A 742 -29.47 56.98 -8.14
N PRO A 743 -30.32 56.22 -7.45
CA PRO A 743 -31.52 56.77 -6.80
C PRO A 743 -31.13 57.60 -5.57
N ASN A 744 -31.84 58.70 -5.32
CA ASN A 744 -31.58 59.59 -4.19
C ASN A 744 -32.20 59.06 -2.89
N SER A 745 -33.29 58.30 -2.97
CA SER A 745 -33.96 57.67 -1.84
C SER A 745 -34.43 56.25 -2.15
N LEU A 746 -34.61 55.43 -1.10
CA LEU A 746 -35.18 54.08 -1.22
C LEU A 746 -36.63 54.08 -1.72
N SER A 747 -37.38 55.16 -1.50
CA SER A 747 -38.74 55.34 -2.00
C SER A 747 -38.82 55.49 -3.52
N ASP A 748 -37.78 56.05 -4.15
CA ASP A 748 -37.74 56.25 -5.61
C ASP A 748 -37.61 54.91 -6.37
N LEU A 749 -37.21 53.83 -5.69
CA LEU A 749 -37.02 52.49 -6.27
C LEU A 749 -38.34 51.77 -6.55
N ASP A 750 -39.40 52.09 -5.80
CA ASP A 750 -40.71 51.45 -5.91
C ASP A 750 -41.48 51.93 -7.16
N GLU A 751 -41.17 53.14 -7.64
CA GLU A 751 -41.80 53.77 -8.82
C GLU A 751 -41.16 53.33 -10.15
N LEU A 752 -40.05 52.61 -10.10
CA LEU A 752 -39.33 52.17 -11.30
C LEU A 752 -40.01 50.99 -12.00
N PRO A 753 -39.95 50.95 -13.35
CA PRO A 753 -40.57 49.89 -14.15
C PRO A 753 -39.93 48.53 -13.84
N SER A 754 -40.75 47.51 -13.59
CA SER A 754 -40.30 46.15 -13.32
C SER A 754 -40.47 45.22 -14.54
N LEU A 755 -39.76 44.09 -14.51
CA LEU A 755 -39.85 43.07 -15.54
C LEU A 755 -41.18 42.31 -15.41
N THR A 756 -42.13 42.54 -16.32
CA THR A 756 -43.47 41.94 -16.27
C THR A 756 -43.56 40.57 -16.94
N LYS A 757 -42.86 40.34 -18.06
CA LYS A 757 -42.74 39.04 -18.74
C LYS A 757 -41.39 38.90 -19.43
N LEU A 758 -40.80 37.71 -19.38
CA LEU A 758 -39.68 37.36 -20.27
C LEU A 758 -40.21 37.11 -21.70
N PRO A 759 -39.51 37.59 -22.75
CA PRO A 759 -39.90 37.29 -24.13
C PRO A 759 -39.81 35.79 -24.42
N SER A 760 -40.68 35.29 -25.30
CA SER A 760 -40.77 33.87 -25.65
C SER A 760 -39.56 33.34 -26.43
N SER A 761 -38.77 34.23 -27.06
CA SER A 761 -37.52 33.89 -27.74
C SER A 761 -36.41 33.53 -26.74
N GLN A 762 -35.79 32.36 -26.93
CA GLN A 762 -34.66 31.90 -26.10
C GLN A 762 -33.44 32.82 -26.20
N ALA A 763 -33.13 33.35 -27.40
CA ALA A 763 -31.99 34.24 -27.61
C ALA A 763 -32.19 35.60 -26.91
N THR A 764 -33.39 36.18 -27.04
CA THR A 764 -33.72 37.46 -26.41
C THR A 764 -33.76 37.36 -24.89
N SER A 765 -34.32 36.27 -24.36
CA SER A 765 -34.36 36.04 -22.90
C SER A 765 -32.96 35.81 -22.32
N ALA A 766 -32.07 35.09 -23.02
CA ALA A 766 -30.68 34.94 -22.60
C ALA A 766 -29.92 36.29 -22.57
N ALA A 767 -30.14 37.16 -23.57
CA ALA A 767 -29.54 38.50 -23.60
C ALA A 767 -30.02 39.38 -22.45
N ILE A 768 -31.33 39.38 -22.15
CA ILE A 768 -31.91 40.11 -21.01
C ILE A 768 -31.31 39.60 -19.68
N LEU A 769 -31.24 38.28 -19.50
CA LEU A 769 -30.65 37.68 -18.29
C LEU A 769 -29.17 38.04 -18.15
N ALA A 770 -28.39 38.07 -19.24
CA ALA A 770 -26.99 38.52 -19.20
C ALA A 770 -26.85 39.96 -18.71
N LEU A 771 -27.69 40.88 -19.20
CA LEU A 771 -27.66 42.29 -18.78
C LEU A 771 -28.11 42.47 -17.32
N ILE A 772 -29.11 41.68 -16.88
CA ILE A 772 -29.52 41.63 -15.46
C ILE A 772 -28.35 41.14 -14.59
N ARG A 773 -27.64 40.08 -15.00
CA ARG A 773 -26.47 39.58 -14.26
C ARG A 773 -25.41 40.68 -14.11
N SER A 774 -25.08 41.41 -15.18
CA SER A 774 -24.11 42.52 -15.10
C SER A 774 -24.55 43.64 -14.14
N ALA A 775 -25.83 44.03 -14.15
CA ALA A 775 -26.36 45.04 -13.24
C ALA A 775 -26.30 44.57 -11.77
N VAL A 776 -26.67 43.30 -11.50
CA VAL A 776 -26.62 42.70 -10.17
C VAL A 776 -25.19 42.56 -9.67
N THR A 777 -24.27 42.08 -10.50
CA THR A 777 -22.85 41.96 -10.14
C THR A 777 -22.26 43.33 -9.79
N SER A 778 -22.57 44.37 -10.58
CA SER A 778 -22.14 45.74 -10.26
C SER A 778 -22.74 46.25 -8.95
N ALA A 779 -24.01 45.95 -8.65
CA ALA A 779 -24.66 46.34 -7.40
C ALA A 779 -24.03 45.65 -6.18
N VAL A 780 -23.71 44.35 -6.30
CA VAL A 780 -23.04 43.58 -5.24
C VAL A 780 -21.64 44.13 -5.00
N MET A 781 -20.85 44.38 -6.05
CA MET A 781 -19.49 44.94 -5.93
C MET A 781 -19.49 46.35 -5.30
N ASP A 782 -20.45 47.20 -5.66
CA ASP A 782 -20.62 48.54 -5.08
C ASP A 782 -21.06 48.50 -3.59
N ALA A 783 -21.76 47.45 -3.17
CA ALA A 783 -22.06 47.22 -1.75
C ALA A 783 -20.84 46.66 -0.99
N VAL A 784 -20.13 45.68 -1.56
CA VAL A 784 -18.93 45.03 -0.97
C VAL A 784 -17.83 46.07 -0.71
N THR A 785 -17.54 46.93 -1.68
CA THR A 785 -16.51 47.98 -1.56
C THR A 785 -16.84 49.06 -0.52
N ARG A 786 -18.12 49.25 -0.19
CA ARG A 786 -18.58 50.24 0.80
C ARG A 786 -18.75 49.67 2.20
N LEU A 787 -18.76 48.34 2.35
CA LEU A 787 -18.75 47.72 3.67
C LEU A 787 -17.40 47.97 4.35
N PRO A 788 -17.39 48.53 5.57
CA PRO A 788 -16.16 48.78 6.30
C PRO A 788 -15.59 47.48 6.92
N ASN A 789 -14.29 47.50 7.23
CA ASN A 789 -13.61 46.52 8.09
C ASN A 789 -13.65 45.07 7.57
N TRP A 790 -12.85 44.80 6.55
CA TRP A 790 -12.63 43.46 6.00
C TRP A 790 -11.44 42.75 6.66
N ARG A 791 -11.58 41.44 6.86
CA ARG A 791 -10.52 40.53 7.30
C ARG A 791 -10.27 39.45 6.28
N LEU A 792 -9.00 39.06 6.16
CA LEU A 792 -8.63 37.83 5.46
C LEU A 792 -8.92 36.63 6.35
N MET A 793 -9.35 35.53 5.75
CA MET A 793 -9.52 34.24 6.40
C MET A 793 -8.51 33.26 5.82
N GLU A 794 -7.84 32.53 6.70
CA GLU A 794 -6.92 31.45 6.35
C GLU A 794 -7.55 30.08 6.67
N PRO A 795 -7.26 29.04 5.89
CA PRO A 795 -7.71 27.69 6.18
C PRO A 795 -6.92 27.10 7.36
N MET A 796 -7.65 26.64 8.38
CA MET A 796 -7.12 25.95 9.55
C MET A 796 -7.22 24.44 9.35
N MET A 797 -6.16 23.72 9.70
CA MET A 797 -6.08 22.26 9.63
C MET A 797 -6.14 21.67 11.04
N VAL A 798 -6.89 20.59 11.22
CA VAL A 798 -6.70 19.67 12.33
C VAL A 798 -5.47 18.82 12.04
N VAL A 799 -4.51 18.88 12.95
CA VAL A 799 -3.28 18.10 12.97
C VAL A 799 -3.43 17.01 14.03
N GLU A 800 -3.36 15.75 13.63
CA GLU A 800 -3.26 14.61 14.55
C GLU A 800 -1.88 13.96 14.35
N LEU A 801 -1.04 14.02 15.37
CA LEU A 801 0.31 13.50 15.37
C LEU A 801 0.42 12.36 16.38
N ARG A 802 0.77 11.15 15.93
CA ARG A 802 0.98 9.99 16.80
C ARG A 802 2.47 9.70 16.94
N LEU A 803 2.93 9.61 18.17
CA LEU A 803 4.32 9.41 18.56
C LEU A 803 4.45 8.14 19.40
N PRO A 804 5.51 7.33 19.27
CA PRO A 804 5.76 6.22 20.19
C PRO A 804 6.25 6.73 21.56
N ALA A 805 5.68 6.20 22.65
CA ALA A 805 5.97 6.59 24.02
C ALA A 805 7.34 6.07 24.52
N ASN A 806 7.82 4.96 23.97
CA ASN A 806 9.06 4.32 24.43
C ASN A 806 10.25 4.63 23.51
N THR A 807 10.88 5.78 23.75
CA THR A 807 12.26 6.00 23.28
C THR A 807 13.19 5.94 24.48
N SER A 808 13.87 4.81 24.63
CA SER A 808 14.98 4.63 25.57
C SER A 808 16.02 5.75 25.39
N GLY A 809 16.07 6.68 26.35
CA GLY A 809 17.18 7.62 26.54
C GLY A 809 17.07 9.02 25.93
N LYS A 810 15.99 9.38 25.21
CA LYS A 810 15.72 10.78 24.81
C LYS A 810 14.49 11.30 25.53
N VAL A 811 14.72 12.12 26.54
CA VAL A 811 13.70 12.70 27.44
C VAL A 811 12.79 13.74 26.75
N ASP A 812 12.99 14.11 25.48
CA ASP A 812 12.38 15.33 24.93
C ASP A 812 11.70 15.23 23.55
N SER A 813 11.27 14.05 23.08
CA SER A 813 10.57 14.00 21.77
C SER A 813 9.23 14.75 21.81
N LEU A 814 8.43 14.57 22.87
CA LEU A 814 7.13 15.23 22.99
C LEU A 814 7.26 16.75 23.17
N SER A 815 8.17 17.21 24.04
CA SER A 815 8.43 18.64 24.26
C SER A 815 8.94 19.32 22.99
N GLN A 816 9.78 18.63 22.20
CA GLN A 816 10.28 19.13 20.92
C GLN A 816 9.14 19.32 19.89
N PHE A 817 8.20 18.36 19.79
CA PHE A 817 7.05 18.47 18.89
C PHE A 817 6.05 19.55 19.32
N LEU A 818 5.79 19.68 20.63
CA LEU A 818 4.94 20.75 21.14
C LEU A 818 5.55 22.14 20.88
N GLY A 819 6.88 22.27 21.04
CA GLY A 819 7.61 23.51 20.75
C GLY A 819 7.54 23.88 19.27
N ASP A 820 7.74 22.93 18.36
CA ASP A 820 7.67 23.18 16.91
C ASP A 820 6.24 23.56 16.48
N LEU A 821 5.22 22.82 16.92
CA LEU A 821 3.82 23.15 16.64
C LEU A 821 3.46 24.56 17.15
N THR A 822 3.88 24.91 18.36
CA THR A 822 3.65 26.25 18.91
C THR A 822 4.33 27.33 18.07
N SER A 823 5.55 27.08 17.57
CA SER A 823 6.26 28.00 16.69
C SER A 823 5.55 28.24 15.36
N ARG A 824 4.75 27.26 14.89
CA ARG A 824 3.94 27.29 13.67
C ARG A 824 2.54 27.84 13.88
N ARG A 825 2.31 28.63 14.94
CA ARG A 825 1.00 29.17 15.32
C ARG A 825 -0.07 28.08 15.53
N ALA A 826 0.32 26.86 15.88
CA ALA A 826 -0.63 25.80 16.20
C ALA A 826 -1.20 25.99 17.60
N GLU A 827 -2.51 25.78 17.73
CA GLU A 827 -3.24 25.70 18.98
C GLU A 827 -3.37 24.23 19.38
N ILE A 828 -2.73 23.82 20.47
CA ILE A 828 -2.78 22.43 20.95
C ILE A 828 -4.14 22.20 21.63
N VAL A 829 -4.94 21.29 21.08
CA VAL A 829 -6.28 20.95 21.56
C VAL A 829 -6.23 19.89 22.65
N ALA A 830 -5.47 18.81 22.41
CA ALA A 830 -5.34 17.70 23.36
C ALA A 830 -4.02 16.96 23.16
N VAL A 831 -3.53 16.35 24.23
CA VAL A 831 -2.39 15.41 24.21
C VAL A 831 -2.82 14.18 24.99
N ASP A 832 -3.14 13.11 24.27
CA ASP A 832 -3.55 11.83 24.83
C ASP A 832 -2.33 10.91 24.93
N THR A 833 -2.21 10.17 26.03
CA THR A 833 -1.19 9.12 26.17
C THR A 833 -1.88 7.79 26.38
N THR A 834 -1.77 6.91 25.39
CA THR A 834 -2.32 5.55 25.46
C THR A 834 -1.20 4.60 25.86
N GLU A 835 -1.31 4.01 27.05
CA GLU A 835 -0.49 2.88 27.49
C GLU A 835 -1.26 1.58 27.19
N GLU A 836 -0.83 0.80 26.21
CA GLU A 836 -1.42 -0.53 26.00
C GLU A 836 -0.94 -1.51 27.07
N VAL A 837 -1.87 -2.17 27.74
CA VAL A 837 -1.58 -3.10 28.86
C VAL A 837 -0.94 -4.42 28.40
N SER A 838 -0.99 -4.73 27.09
CA SER A 838 -0.52 -6.01 26.52
C SER A 838 0.74 -5.91 25.67
N SER A 839 1.20 -4.72 25.31
CA SER A 839 2.40 -4.49 24.51
C SER A 839 3.18 -3.32 25.12
N ASN A 840 4.49 -3.44 25.33
CA ASN A 840 5.34 -2.36 25.85
C ASN A 840 5.51 -1.20 24.82
N ALA A 841 4.47 -0.84 24.08
CA ALA A 841 4.46 0.19 23.05
C ALA A 841 3.30 1.16 23.30
N GLY A 842 3.44 2.01 24.33
CA GLY A 842 2.55 3.16 24.47
C GLY A 842 2.72 4.14 23.30
N HIS A 843 1.71 4.96 23.04
CA HIS A 843 1.75 6.04 22.05
C HIS A 843 1.22 7.34 22.65
N HIS A 844 1.83 8.47 22.27
CA HIS A 844 1.29 9.81 22.53
C HIS A 844 0.60 10.32 21.27
N THR A 845 -0.63 10.80 21.39
CA THR A 845 -1.38 11.42 20.30
C THR A 845 -1.56 12.91 20.60
N ILE A 846 -0.97 13.78 19.78
CA ILE A 846 -1.12 15.22 19.86
C ILE A 846 -2.18 15.65 18.85
N ARG A 847 -3.24 16.30 19.31
CA ARG A 847 -4.24 16.96 18.47
C ARG A 847 -4.05 18.46 18.56
N ALA A 848 -3.84 19.11 17.43
CA ALA A 848 -3.65 20.56 17.33
C ALA A 848 -4.44 21.14 16.15
N SER A 849 -4.71 22.44 16.18
CA SER A 849 -5.25 23.20 15.06
C SER A 849 -4.18 24.17 14.57
N ALA A 850 -3.78 24.10 13.30
CA ALA A 850 -2.73 24.97 12.76
C ALA A 850 -3.11 25.51 11.37
N PRO A 851 -2.68 26.73 11.00
CA PRO A 851 -2.91 27.27 9.66
C PRO A 851 -2.22 26.41 8.59
N LEU A 852 -2.91 26.12 7.48
CA LEU A 852 -2.33 25.36 6.37
C LEU A 852 -1.03 25.99 5.84
N ALA A 853 -0.91 27.32 5.91
CA ALA A 853 0.27 28.07 5.49
C ALA A 853 1.56 27.65 6.20
N GLU A 854 1.47 27.31 7.48
CA GLU A 854 2.63 26.97 8.33
C GLU A 854 2.96 25.47 8.28
N LEU A 855 2.04 24.66 7.72
CA LEU A 855 2.15 23.21 7.63
C LEU A 855 2.73 22.73 6.29
N VAL A 856 3.00 23.64 5.35
CA VAL A 856 3.64 23.29 4.07
C VAL A 856 5.01 22.66 4.36
N GLY A 857 5.20 21.40 3.94
CA GLY A 857 6.43 20.64 4.19
C GLY A 857 6.61 20.13 5.64
N TYR A 858 5.57 20.19 6.47
CA TYR A 858 5.68 19.76 7.87
C TYR A 858 5.95 18.25 8.02
N SER A 859 5.47 17.42 7.10
CA SER A 859 5.74 15.97 7.06
C SER A 859 7.23 15.62 7.11
N ALA A 860 8.06 16.33 6.33
CA ALA A 860 9.51 16.13 6.29
C ALA A 860 10.17 16.50 7.62
N THR A 861 9.68 17.58 8.24
CA THR A 861 10.14 18.02 9.57
C THR A 861 9.77 16.97 10.63
N VAL A 862 8.53 16.48 10.62
CA VAL A 862 8.05 15.43 11.53
C VAL A 862 8.87 14.15 11.39
N ARG A 863 9.18 13.74 10.16
CA ARG A 863 10.01 12.56 9.89
C ARG A 863 11.43 12.73 10.41
N SER A 864 12.05 13.89 10.15
CA SER A 864 13.40 14.18 10.62
C SER A 864 13.48 14.14 12.15
N MET A 865 12.53 14.80 12.83
CA MET A 865 12.48 14.86 14.30
C MET A 865 12.17 13.50 14.94
N SER A 866 11.27 12.71 14.35
CA SER A 866 10.88 11.40 14.88
C SER A 866 11.76 10.24 14.39
N SER A 867 12.75 10.50 13.53
CA SER A 867 13.48 9.45 12.79
C SER A 867 12.52 8.51 12.03
N GLY A 868 11.44 9.06 11.47
CA GLY A 868 10.43 8.35 10.68
C GLY A 868 9.43 7.51 11.50
N ARG A 869 9.28 7.78 12.80
CA ARG A 869 8.40 6.99 13.69
C ARG A 869 7.05 7.63 13.98
N ALA A 870 6.88 8.89 13.63
CA ALA A 870 5.66 9.64 13.91
C ALA A 870 4.71 9.59 12.72
N ASP A 871 3.43 9.33 13.00
CA ASP A 871 2.36 9.40 11.99
C ASP A 871 1.70 10.78 12.06
N LEU A 872 1.52 11.41 10.91
CA LEU A 872 0.92 12.73 10.77
C LEU A 872 -0.35 12.63 9.92
N HIS A 873 -1.47 13.09 10.46
CA HIS A 873 -2.73 13.25 9.75
C HIS A 873 -3.16 14.71 9.73
N LEU A 874 -3.55 15.20 8.56
CA LEU A 874 -3.96 16.58 8.32
C LEU A 874 -5.36 16.61 7.70
N ARG A 875 -6.29 17.35 8.31
CA ARG A 875 -7.65 17.53 7.77
C ARG A 875 -8.08 18.98 7.83
N LEU A 876 -8.77 19.47 6.80
CA LEU A 876 -9.33 20.83 6.83
C LEU A 876 -10.41 20.93 7.93
N ALA A 877 -10.24 21.87 8.85
CA ALA A 877 -11.16 22.12 9.95
C ALA A 877 -12.19 23.18 9.56
N GLU A 878 -11.72 24.41 9.38
CA GLU A 878 -12.53 25.61 9.17
C GLU A 878 -11.68 26.72 8.57
N TYR A 879 -12.33 27.80 8.12
CA TYR A 879 -11.67 29.06 7.79
C TYR A 879 -11.75 30.00 8.98
N ARG A 880 -10.62 30.59 9.38
CA ARG A 880 -10.55 31.49 10.54
C ARG A 880 -10.03 32.86 10.13
N PRO A 881 -10.61 33.98 10.63
CA PRO A 881 -10.09 35.30 10.36
C PRO A 881 -8.69 35.49 10.94
N VAL A 882 -7.82 36.08 10.13
CA VAL A 882 -6.42 36.35 10.44
C VAL A 882 -6.29 37.56 11.38
N SER A 883 -5.21 37.60 12.18
CA SER A 883 -4.87 38.77 13.00
C SER A 883 -4.53 39.99 12.14
N VAL A 884 -4.73 41.21 12.68
CA VAL A 884 -4.50 42.46 11.91
C VAL A 884 -3.03 42.59 11.46
N GLU A 885 -2.09 42.17 12.32
CA GLU A 885 -0.66 42.19 12.02
C GLU A 885 -0.32 41.23 10.87
N HIS A 886 -0.82 39.99 10.94
CA HIS A 886 -0.55 38.98 9.90
C HIS A 886 -1.26 39.33 8.59
N GLN A 887 -2.48 39.88 8.63
CA GLN A 887 -3.17 40.40 7.45
C GLN A 887 -2.34 41.49 6.75
N THR A 888 -1.74 42.40 7.51
CA THR A 888 -0.87 43.46 6.96
C THR A 888 0.37 42.86 6.30
N SER A 889 0.98 41.87 6.94
CA SER A 889 2.10 41.10 6.37
C SER A 889 1.71 40.40 5.06
N LEU A 890 0.59 39.68 5.03
CA LEU A 890 0.08 39.01 3.83
C LEU A 890 -0.19 40.01 2.70
N LEU A 891 -0.87 41.12 2.99
CA LEU A 891 -1.13 42.16 1.99
C LEU A 891 0.17 42.78 1.46
N SER A 892 1.21 42.94 2.28
CA SER A 892 2.52 43.42 1.82
C SER A 892 3.20 42.41 0.89
N ARG A 893 3.06 41.10 1.16
CA ARG A 893 3.62 40.01 0.36
C ARG A 893 2.94 39.86 -1.01
N PHE A 894 1.62 40.08 -1.06
CA PHE A 894 0.84 39.95 -2.30
C PHE A 894 0.67 41.28 -3.06
N ARG A 895 1.06 42.41 -2.48
CA ARG A 895 1.15 43.68 -3.21
C ARG A 895 2.23 43.56 -4.28
N TRP A 896 1.80 43.45 -5.52
CA TRP A 896 2.66 43.45 -6.69
C TRP A 896 3.50 44.74 -6.72
N SER A 897 4.79 44.64 -6.41
CA SER A 897 5.75 45.71 -6.61
C SER A 897 6.21 45.69 -8.07
N PRO A 898 5.95 46.74 -8.87
CA PRO A 898 6.35 46.79 -10.28
C PRO A 898 7.87 46.85 -10.51
N SER A 899 8.68 46.82 -9.46
CA SER A 899 10.15 46.95 -9.49
C SER A 899 10.91 45.61 -9.59
N ALA A 900 10.24 44.47 -9.72
CA ALA A 900 10.89 43.15 -9.79
C ALA A 900 11.17 42.65 -11.22
N GLN A 901 11.22 43.56 -12.20
CA GLN A 901 11.76 43.32 -13.55
C GLN A 901 12.97 44.24 -13.78
N THR A 902 14.11 43.87 -13.21
CA THR A 902 15.44 44.27 -13.69
C THR A 902 16.39 43.11 -13.54
#